data_AF-A0A1L0GJT2-F1
#
_entry.id   AF-A0A1L0GJT2-F1
#
_cell.length_a   1.000
_cell.length_b   1.000
_cell.length_c   1.000
_cell.angle_alpha   90.00
_cell.angle_beta   90.00
_cell.angle_gamma   90.00
#
_symmetry.space_group_name_H-M   'P 1'
#
loop_
_entity.id
_entity.type
_entity.pdbx_description
1 polymer ?
#
loop_
_entity_poly.entity_id
_entity_poly.type
_entity_poly.pdbx_seq_one_letter_code
_entity_poly.pdbx_strand_id
1 'polypeptide(L)'
;MIRTRVLFSTVLIIGILLVTALLDKLFLNGIIEQSLQRRSNIISALAKKNKVVGITTTVLVILFSLHFVAPSTFNLPQIAYKVLNYMNANYRFLSGSLGFGSRFSNNGVSSSRSQETRFALKNGGELGGLSNEGNTCFMNSVIQSLASSTELMKFINSNVYAQLEVMNHGQVSRVRTGHYRSEMIFTRALKKLLDEVNGAYGSRGKEFSTKPLLNKMPNSPKQNFFTGYNQEDAQEFYQLVMRIVEKEYKLISKSREATPEPESGEDKNEKQPKYVSALSVPNYRSGCSALGKLGNVYVPAHQVDPNIPDSENLIYPLELITPVDGISAERIGCISCGEVGGIRYSVLSGLSLNLPYDQSYFPGYNLSQLLQEWIKPEIIDEVNCNRCGLIQTKEFLLENISNTNNEKLVSDFSKRVAEIDDELTKDHISDEVFERLTTKRMIRKTRKTKQILLSRPPPLLCIHINRSVFDPNTYMIVKNSKNVSFPGKLDLNPYVAEPKDINMDARLAFRKQDEQPAEVAPDRDGDEKESASDSSDLEEEPKEEIVPVVTDSQNSQLIYNLKAVISHYGTHNYGHYICYRRLRGSWWRISDESVYVVTENEVLKSQGTFMLFYEMDDGHKETLQDLTDDESEKEDVTKEVKADNLLLLLVLLMEADEGKEVDKVSEDVSNTLLETASSDSNSDLFPNAQFNMGEDRAYHV
;
A
#
# COMPACT_ATOMS: atom_id res chain seq x y z
N MET A 1 43.36 6.31 81.31
CA MET A 1 42.20 7.23 81.30
C MET A 1 41.64 7.57 79.91
N ILE A 2 42.11 6.95 78.80
CA ILE A 2 41.56 7.18 77.44
C ILE A 2 40.64 6.03 76.95
N ARG A 3 40.74 4.82 77.52
CA ARG A 3 39.90 3.67 77.10
C ARG A 3 38.48 3.61 77.71
N THR A 4 38.20 4.31 78.81
CA THR A 4 36.86 4.32 79.44
C THR A 4 35.93 5.43 78.92
N ARG A 5 36.45 6.50 78.28
CA ARG A 5 35.61 7.54 77.66
C ARG A 5 35.14 7.20 76.24
N VAL A 6 35.89 6.37 75.52
CA VAL A 6 35.51 5.92 74.16
C VAL A 6 34.38 4.88 74.23
N LEU A 7 34.40 3.95 75.21
CA LEU A 7 33.34 2.95 75.38
C LEU A 7 32.00 3.54 75.84
N PHE A 8 32.02 4.61 76.66
CA PHE A 8 30.78 5.26 77.11
C PHE A 8 30.13 6.09 76.00
N SER A 9 30.94 6.69 75.11
CA SER A 9 30.44 7.48 73.97
C SER A 9 29.90 6.61 72.84
N THR A 10 30.49 5.44 72.58
CA THR A 10 29.98 4.51 71.55
C THR A 10 28.73 3.77 71.98
N VAL A 11 28.58 3.41 73.26
CA VAL A 11 27.35 2.79 73.80
C VAL A 11 26.19 3.79 73.86
N LEU A 12 26.46 5.08 74.13
CA LEU A 12 25.44 6.14 74.10
C LEU A 12 24.94 6.42 72.67
N ILE A 13 25.83 6.44 71.68
CA ILE A 13 25.48 6.67 70.27
C ILE A 13 24.71 5.47 69.69
N ILE A 14 25.11 4.24 70.02
CA ILE A 14 24.39 3.02 69.60
C ILE A 14 23.03 2.93 70.30
N GLY A 15 22.92 3.33 71.57
CA GLY A 15 21.66 3.41 72.30
C GLY A 15 20.68 4.44 71.73
N ILE A 16 21.17 5.62 71.34
CA ILE A 16 20.36 6.67 70.70
C ILE A 16 19.88 6.22 69.31
N LEU A 17 20.75 5.58 68.51
CA LEU A 17 20.38 5.05 67.19
C LEU A 17 19.38 3.88 67.25
N LEU A 18 19.44 3.03 68.28
CA LEU A 18 18.47 1.96 68.51
C LEU A 18 17.11 2.48 69.01
N VAL A 19 17.10 3.53 69.84
CA VAL A 19 15.86 4.15 70.33
C VAL A 19 15.17 4.96 69.22
N THR A 20 15.91 5.65 68.35
CA THR A 20 15.33 6.32 67.16
C THR A 20 14.81 5.32 66.14
N ALA A 21 15.51 4.20 65.92
CA ALA A 21 15.06 3.13 65.01
C ALA A 21 13.86 2.33 65.54
N LEU A 22 13.66 2.25 66.86
CA LEU A 22 12.47 1.64 67.48
C LEU A 22 11.28 2.61 67.50
N LEU A 23 11.50 3.91 67.73
CA LEU A 23 10.44 4.93 67.72
C LEU A 23 9.89 5.14 66.30
N ASP A 24 10.74 5.12 65.27
CA ASP A 24 10.29 5.20 63.86
C ASP A 24 9.49 3.95 63.42
N LYS A 25 9.80 2.75 63.95
CA LYS A 25 9.04 1.53 63.64
C LYS A 25 7.71 1.41 64.40
N LEU A 26 7.61 1.95 65.61
CA LEU A 26 6.36 1.92 66.40
C LEU A 26 5.34 2.96 65.94
N PHE A 27 5.78 4.16 65.51
CA PHE A 27 4.87 5.20 65.05
C PHE A 27 4.39 4.99 63.60
N LEU A 28 5.23 4.45 62.70
CA LEU A 28 4.81 4.13 61.34
C LEU A 28 3.87 2.91 61.30
N ASN A 29 4.12 1.85 62.08
CA ASN A 29 3.28 0.64 61.99
C ASN A 29 1.83 0.87 62.47
N GLY A 30 1.61 1.70 63.49
CA GLY A 30 0.25 2.03 63.96
C GLY A 30 -0.54 2.91 62.99
N ILE A 31 0.12 3.85 62.29
CA ILE A 31 -0.52 4.71 61.28
C ILE A 31 -0.75 3.91 59.99
N ILE A 32 0.18 3.03 59.61
CA ILE A 32 0.10 2.17 58.43
C ILE A 32 -1.00 1.10 58.61
N GLU A 33 -1.15 0.47 59.78
CA GLU A 33 -2.23 -0.50 60.03
C GLU A 33 -3.63 0.16 60.04
N GLN A 34 -3.81 1.33 60.66
CA GLN A 34 -5.10 2.04 60.64
C GLN A 34 -5.48 2.59 59.25
N SER A 35 -4.49 3.03 58.45
CA SER A 35 -4.73 3.49 57.07
C SER A 35 -4.97 2.31 56.11
N LEU A 36 -4.30 1.17 56.30
CA LEU A 36 -4.49 -0.03 55.47
C LEU A 36 -5.83 -0.74 55.74
N GLN A 37 -6.33 -0.80 56.98
CA GLN A 37 -7.62 -1.42 57.27
C GLN A 37 -8.82 -0.62 56.73
N ARG A 38 -8.74 0.72 56.70
CA ARG A 38 -9.79 1.55 56.08
C ARG A 38 -9.73 1.54 54.54
N ARG A 39 -8.56 1.32 53.95
CA ARG A 39 -8.37 1.31 52.48
C ARG A 39 -8.47 -0.08 51.85
N SER A 40 -8.26 -1.18 52.58
CA SER A 40 -8.42 -2.56 52.06
C SER A 40 -9.89 -2.90 51.73
N ASN A 41 -10.85 -2.29 52.43
CA ASN A 41 -12.28 -2.45 52.13
C ASN A 41 -12.69 -1.74 50.82
N ILE A 42 -11.99 -0.67 50.43
CA ILE A 42 -12.22 0.05 49.17
C ILE A 42 -11.52 -0.66 48.00
N ILE A 43 -10.31 -1.18 48.24
CA ILE A 43 -9.52 -1.91 47.24
C ILE A 43 -10.11 -3.30 46.94
N SER A 44 -10.66 -4.00 47.95
CA SER A 44 -11.37 -5.28 47.72
C SER A 44 -12.73 -5.11 47.03
N ALA A 45 -13.38 -3.95 47.17
CA ALA A 45 -14.60 -3.61 46.43
C ALA A 45 -14.31 -3.28 44.95
N LEU A 46 -13.17 -2.63 44.65
CA LEU A 46 -12.74 -2.30 43.28
C LEU A 46 -12.14 -3.52 42.54
N ALA A 47 -11.40 -4.40 43.24
CA ALA A 47 -10.78 -5.58 42.64
C ALA A 47 -11.78 -6.69 42.25
N LYS A 48 -13.00 -6.69 42.80
CA LYS A 48 -14.05 -7.67 42.45
C LYS A 48 -14.72 -7.42 41.10
N LYS A 49 -14.48 -6.28 40.43
CA LYS A 49 -15.24 -5.90 39.23
C LYS A 49 -14.45 -5.77 37.92
N ASN A 50 -13.12 -5.71 37.90
CA ASN A 50 -12.34 -5.69 36.64
C ASN A 50 -10.86 -6.08 36.87
N LYS A 51 -10.39 -7.16 36.23
CA LYS A 51 -9.06 -7.75 36.50
C LYS A 51 -7.85 -7.06 35.83
N VAL A 52 -8.03 -6.03 34.99
CA VAL A 52 -6.92 -5.43 34.21
C VAL A 52 -6.64 -3.96 34.55
N VAL A 53 -7.63 -3.20 35.04
CA VAL A 53 -7.48 -1.76 35.35
C VAL A 53 -6.78 -1.51 36.71
N GLY A 54 -6.75 -2.52 37.58
CA GLY A 54 -6.20 -2.40 38.93
C GLY A 54 -4.68 -2.26 39.00
N ILE A 55 -3.94 -2.74 37.99
CA ILE A 55 -2.47 -2.81 38.03
C ILE A 55 -1.84 -1.47 37.61
N THR A 56 -2.44 -0.76 36.64
CA THR A 56 -1.92 0.53 36.14
C THR A 56 -2.15 1.67 37.14
N THR A 57 -3.30 1.65 37.82
CA THR A 57 -3.64 2.62 38.87
C THR A 57 -2.79 2.42 40.12
N THR A 58 -2.45 1.18 40.49
CA THR A 58 -1.53 0.93 41.62
C THR A 58 -0.10 1.37 41.32
N VAL A 59 0.41 1.16 40.12
CA VAL A 59 1.77 1.61 39.73
C VAL A 59 1.88 3.13 39.76
N LEU A 60 0.89 3.86 39.25
CA LEU A 60 0.88 5.33 39.29
C LEU A 60 0.80 5.87 40.73
N VAL A 61 -0.02 5.26 41.59
CA VAL A 61 -0.12 5.64 43.00
C VAL A 61 1.19 5.37 43.75
N ILE A 62 1.88 4.26 43.46
CA ILE A 62 3.20 3.92 44.05
C ILE A 62 4.27 4.93 43.60
N LEU A 63 4.30 5.29 42.30
CA LEU A 63 5.25 6.28 41.78
C LEU A 63 5.01 7.68 42.37
N PHE A 64 3.74 8.07 42.55
CA PHE A 64 3.38 9.36 43.14
C PHE A 64 3.70 9.42 44.65
N SER A 65 3.52 8.30 45.36
CA SER A 65 3.86 8.22 46.79
C SER A 65 5.37 8.14 47.04
N LEU A 66 6.15 7.54 46.14
CA LEU A 66 7.61 7.56 46.21
C LEU A 66 8.21 8.97 45.98
N HIS A 67 7.59 9.78 45.12
CA HIS A 67 8.02 11.17 44.87
C HIS A 67 7.88 12.06 46.12
N PHE A 68 6.83 11.84 46.92
CA PHE A 68 6.60 12.58 48.17
C PHE A 68 7.59 12.19 49.29
N VAL A 69 8.22 11.01 49.21
CA VAL A 69 9.12 10.48 50.25
C VAL A 69 10.58 10.80 49.97
N ALA A 70 11.00 10.94 48.71
CA ALA A 70 12.38 11.30 48.34
C ALA A 70 12.45 12.08 47.01
N PRO A 71 12.28 13.41 47.02
CA PRO A 71 12.17 14.21 45.80
C PRO A 71 13.49 14.38 45.02
N SER A 72 14.65 14.12 45.64
CA SER A 72 15.98 14.36 45.03
C SER A 72 16.57 13.16 44.28
N THR A 73 15.90 12.00 44.24
CA THR A 73 16.42 10.77 43.60
C THR A 73 15.63 10.30 42.37
N PHE A 74 14.49 10.91 42.04
CA PHE A 74 13.63 10.47 40.94
C PHE A 74 13.30 11.58 39.94
N ASN A 75 13.87 11.51 38.74
CA ASN A 75 13.61 12.44 37.63
C ASN A 75 12.30 12.05 36.90
N LEU A 76 11.17 12.48 37.47
CA LEU A 76 9.81 12.14 37.02
C LEU A 76 9.52 12.42 35.53
N PRO A 77 9.98 13.54 34.93
CA PRO A 77 9.71 13.85 33.51
C PRO A 77 10.24 12.79 32.54
N GLN A 78 11.42 12.22 32.79
CA GLN A 78 12.02 11.23 31.89
C GLN A 78 11.37 9.84 32.01
N ILE A 79 10.95 9.47 33.22
CA ILE A 79 10.25 8.21 33.48
C ILE A 79 8.81 8.31 32.97
N ALA A 80 8.13 9.44 33.23
CA ALA A 80 6.80 9.72 32.68
C ALA A 80 6.85 9.74 31.14
N TYR A 81 7.82 10.38 30.51
CA TYR A 81 7.98 10.37 29.05
C TYR A 81 8.22 8.97 28.47
N LYS A 82 9.05 8.15 29.12
CA LYS A 82 9.28 6.75 28.71
C LYS A 82 8.05 5.87 28.91
N VAL A 83 7.31 6.04 30.01
CA VAL A 83 6.06 5.32 30.27
C VAL A 83 4.94 5.79 29.33
N LEU A 84 4.82 7.09 29.06
CA LEU A 84 3.83 7.64 28.13
C LEU A 84 4.11 7.20 26.69
N ASN A 85 5.36 7.15 26.25
CA ASN A 85 5.72 6.61 24.93
C ASN A 85 5.47 5.11 24.81
N TYR A 86 5.70 4.34 25.88
CA TYR A 86 5.37 2.90 25.92
C TYR A 86 3.85 2.64 25.97
N MET A 87 3.08 3.57 26.56
CA MET A 87 1.61 3.54 26.59
C MET A 87 0.97 4.03 25.29
N ASN A 88 1.54 5.03 24.60
CA ASN A 88 1.03 5.55 23.32
C ASN A 88 1.11 4.51 22.19
N ALA A 89 2.09 3.62 22.23
CA ALA A 89 2.24 2.53 21.26
C ALA A 89 1.15 1.45 21.41
N ASN A 90 0.61 1.23 22.62
CA ASN A 90 -0.34 0.15 22.91
C ASN A 90 -1.80 0.61 23.08
N TYR A 91 -2.07 1.90 23.33
CA TYR A 91 -3.45 2.39 23.53
C TYR A 91 -4.21 2.74 22.25
N ARG A 92 -3.54 2.88 21.09
CA ARG A 92 -4.25 3.02 19.79
C ARG A 92 -4.87 1.72 19.28
N PHE A 93 -4.62 0.58 19.93
CA PHE A 93 -5.07 -0.74 19.47
C PHE A 93 -6.24 -1.32 20.30
N LEU A 94 -6.64 -0.69 21.41
CA LEU A 94 -7.64 -1.25 22.35
C LEU A 94 -8.97 -0.47 22.44
N SER A 95 -9.19 0.55 21.60
CA SER A 95 -10.48 1.26 21.55
C SER A 95 -11.58 0.50 20.77
N GLY A 96 -11.31 -0.71 20.26
CA GLY A 96 -12.24 -1.46 19.42
C GLY A 96 -13.08 -2.54 20.11
N SER A 97 -12.98 -2.78 21.43
CA SER A 97 -13.62 -3.97 22.06
C SER A 97 -14.52 -3.70 23.27
N LEU A 98 -14.69 -2.46 23.71
CA LEU A 98 -15.72 -2.10 24.69
C LEU A 98 -16.46 -0.86 24.21
N GLY A 99 -17.74 -1.04 23.84
CA GLY A 99 -18.66 0.00 23.37
C GLY A 99 -18.95 1.09 24.42
N PHE A 100 -17.95 1.91 24.71
CA PHE A 100 -18.03 3.11 25.54
C PHE A 100 -17.41 4.35 24.86
N GLY A 101 -17.16 4.28 23.55
CA GLY A 101 -16.63 5.39 22.75
C GLY A 101 -17.73 6.36 22.28
N SER A 102 -18.39 7.08 23.20
CA SER A 102 -19.21 8.26 22.83
C SER A 102 -19.66 9.17 23.98
N ARG A 103 -19.21 9.00 25.24
CA ARG A 103 -19.75 9.82 26.35
C ARG A 103 -18.77 10.45 27.34
N PHE A 104 -17.47 10.50 27.03
CA PHE A 104 -16.50 11.23 27.87
C PHE A 104 -15.54 12.14 27.08
N SER A 105 -16.00 12.71 25.96
CA SER A 105 -15.40 13.90 25.38
C SER A 105 -16.45 15.01 25.36
N ASN A 106 -16.78 15.50 26.56
CA ASN A 106 -17.47 16.77 26.72
C ASN A 106 -17.12 17.30 28.11
N ASN A 107 -15.86 17.72 28.27
CA ASN A 107 -15.49 18.71 29.25
C ASN A 107 -14.48 19.65 28.57
N GLY A 108 -14.86 20.93 28.54
CA GLY A 108 -14.33 21.97 27.67
C GLY A 108 -12.82 22.15 27.71
N VAL A 109 -12.17 21.80 26.61
CA VAL A 109 -11.10 22.57 25.98
C VAL A 109 -11.36 22.45 24.48
N SER A 110 -11.72 23.56 23.83
CA SER A 110 -11.90 23.62 22.38
C SER A 110 -10.56 23.33 21.70
N SER A 111 -10.31 22.07 21.35
CA SER A 111 -9.21 21.70 20.46
C SER A 111 -9.38 22.45 19.14
N SER A 112 -8.50 23.41 18.87
CA SER A 112 -8.47 24.16 17.61
C SER A 112 -8.45 23.18 16.44
N ARG A 113 -9.43 23.29 15.53
CA ARG A 113 -9.42 22.50 14.29
C ARG A 113 -8.13 22.78 13.54
N SER A 114 -7.47 21.73 13.04
CA SER A 114 -6.23 21.89 12.28
C SER A 114 -6.49 22.65 10.96
N GLN A 115 -5.46 23.24 10.36
CA GLN A 115 -5.58 23.92 9.07
C GLN A 115 -6.16 22.98 7.99
N GLU A 116 -5.73 21.72 7.99
CA GLU A 116 -6.21 20.68 7.08
C GLU A 116 -7.69 20.36 7.32
N THR A 117 -8.12 20.36 8.59
CA THR A 117 -9.54 20.14 8.93
C THR A 117 -10.41 21.29 8.40
N ARG A 118 -9.94 22.54 8.49
CA ARG A 118 -10.65 23.70 7.92
C ARG A 118 -10.69 23.64 6.39
N PHE A 119 -9.57 23.33 5.76
CA PHE A 119 -9.50 23.16 4.31
C PHE A 119 -10.45 22.05 3.82
N ALA A 120 -10.49 20.93 4.53
CA ALA A 120 -11.41 19.83 4.24
C ALA A 120 -12.88 20.25 4.37
N LEU A 121 -13.24 20.99 5.43
CA LEU A 121 -14.60 21.50 5.63
C LEU A 121 -15.05 22.46 4.52
N LYS A 122 -14.15 23.35 4.06
CA LYS A 122 -14.41 24.27 2.95
C LYS A 122 -14.65 23.52 1.64
N ASN A 123 -13.93 22.43 1.43
CA ASN A 123 -14.01 21.58 0.25
C ASN A 123 -14.97 20.38 0.43
N GLY A 124 -16.09 20.54 1.13
CA GLY A 124 -17.16 19.55 1.21
C GLY A 124 -17.23 18.71 2.50
N GLY A 125 -16.25 18.84 3.39
CA GLY A 125 -16.26 18.26 4.73
C GLY A 125 -15.97 16.77 4.80
N GLU A 126 -16.36 16.18 5.93
CA GLU A 126 -16.07 14.78 6.27
C GLU A 126 -16.61 13.80 5.21
N LEU A 127 -15.84 12.72 5.02
CA LEU A 127 -16.20 11.62 4.14
C LEU A 127 -17.13 10.62 4.84
N GLY A 128 -17.73 9.73 4.06
CA GLY A 128 -18.54 8.64 4.62
C GLY A 128 -17.65 7.53 5.21
N GLY A 129 -17.89 7.17 6.47
CA GLY A 129 -17.33 5.98 7.10
C GLY A 129 -18.13 4.72 6.76
N LEU A 130 -17.54 3.55 7.00
CA LEU A 130 -18.19 2.25 6.77
C LEU A 130 -18.33 1.47 8.08
N SER A 131 -19.54 1.06 8.41
CA SER A 131 -19.84 0.29 9.62
C SER A 131 -19.06 -1.02 9.65
N ASN A 132 -18.47 -1.36 10.81
CA ASN A 132 -17.88 -2.68 11.00
C ASN A 132 -18.93 -3.70 11.43
N GLU A 133 -19.40 -4.51 10.48
CA GLU A 133 -20.53 -5.44 10.71
C GLU A 133 -20.08 -6.86 11.12
N GLY A 134 -18.86 -7.00 11.65
CA GLY A 134 -18.32 -8.27 12.11
C GLY A 134 -17.02 -8.66 11.41
N ASN A 135 -15.92 -7.98 11.75
CA ASN A 135 -14.58 -8.18 11.16
C ASN A 135 -14.47 -7.76 9.68
N THR A 136 -15.26 -6.77 9.28
CA THR A 136 -15.37 -6.32 7.87
C THR A 136 -14.34 -5.26 7.46
N CYS A 137 -13.36 -4.94 8.31
CA CYS A 137 -12.39 -3.86 8.07
C CYS A 137 -11.51 -4.10 6.83
N PHE A 138 -11.23 -5.35 6.46
CA PHE A 138 -10.55 -5.69 5.21
C PHE A 138 -11.35 -5.22 3.99
N MET A 139 -12.68 -5.38 3.99
CA MET A 139 -13.55 -4.87 2.93
C MET A 139 -13.64 -3.35 2.98
N ASN A 140 -13.87 -2.79 4.17
CA ASN A 140 -14.05 -1.36 4.34
C ASN A 140 -12.82 -0.59 3.84
N SER A 141 -11.61 -1.06 4.18
CA SER A 141 -10.36 -0.45 3.72
C SER A 141 -10.19 -0.49 2.20
N VAL A 142 -10.55 -1.59 1.54
CA VAL A 142 -10.51 -1.73 0.07
C VAL A 142 -11.55 -0.85 -0.61
N ILE A 143 -12.79 -0.80 -0.11
CA ILE A 143 -13.83 0.06 -0.70
C ILE A 143 -13.41 1.54 -0.59
N GLN A 144 -12.86 1.94 0.55
CA GLN A 144 -12.35 3.30 0.74
C GLN A 144 -11.17 3.60 -0.20
N SER A 145 -10.24 2.66 -0.39
CA SER A 145 -9.12 2.87 -1.31
C SER A 145 -9.60 2.97 -2.77
N LEU A 146 -10.51 2.10 -3.21
CA LEU A 146 -11.08 2.15 -4.56
C LEU A 146 -11.86 3.44 -4.83
N ALA A 147 -12.57 3.95 -3.82
CA ALA A 147 -13.32 5.20 -3.94
C ALA A 147 -12.41 6.42 -4.17
N SER A 148 -11.10 6.33 -3.89
CA SER A 148 -10.13 7.39 -4.15
C SER A 148 -9.69 7.50 -5.60
N SER A 149 -9.90 6.44 -6.41
CA SER A 149 -9.42 6.42 -7.78
C SER A 149 -10.36 7.17 -8.71
N THR A 150 -9.81 8.14 -9.45
CA THR A 150 -10.61 8.87 -10.45
C THR A 150 -10.77 8.06 -11.73
N GLU A 151 -9.75 7.33 -12.17
CA GLU A 151 -9.81 6.42 -13.32
C GLU A 151 -10.85 5.30 -13.13
N LEU A 152 -10.95 4.70 -11.95
CA LEU A 152 -11.99 3.70 -11.67
C LEU A 152 -13.39 4.30 -11.75
N MET A 153 -13.58 5.49 -11.15
CA MET A 153 -14.87 6.18 -11.20
C MET A 153 -15.23 6.61 -12.62
N LYS A 154 -14.27 7.11 -13.42
CA LYS A 154 -14.45 7.44 -14.85
C LYS A 154 -14.86 6.19 -15.66
N PHE A 155 -14.21 5.06 -15.40
CA PHE A 155 -14.52 3.77 -16.03
C PHE A 155 -15.94 3.30 -15.69
N ILE A 156 -16.29 3.24 -14.41
CA ILE A 156 -17.62 2.81 -13.94
C ILE A 156 -18.71 3.74 -14.53
N ASN A 157 -18.53 5.06 -14.44
CA ASN A 157 -19.50 6.04 -14.96
C ASN A 157 -19.72 5.93 -16.47
N SER A 158 -18.70 5.55 -17.23
CA SER A 158 -18.79 5.43 -18.69
C SER A 158 -19.54 4.17 -19.14
N ASN A 159 -19.57 3.15 -18.30
CA ASN A 159 -20.04 1.81 -18.68
C ASN A 159 -21.33 1.36 -17.98
N VAL A 160 -21.67 1.92 -16.81
CA VAL A 160 -22.85 1.53 -16.01
C VAL A 160 -24.19 1.90 -16.67
N TYR A 161 -24.23 2.94 -17.48
CA TYR A 161 -25.44 3.39 -18.17
C TYR A 161 -25.58 2.75 -19.56
N ALA A 162 -26.82 2.44 -19.95
CA ALA A 162 -27.10 2.00 -21.31
C ALA A 162 -26.85 3.15 -22.29
N GLN A 163 -26.34 2.84 -23.48
CA GLN A 163 -26.05 3.82 -24.52
C GLN A 163 -27.06 3.62 -25.67
N LEU A 164 -27.64 4.71 -26.17
CA LEU A 164 -28.43 4.74 -27.40
C LEU A 164 -27.58 5.30 -28.52
N GLU A 165 -27.58 4.62 -29.66
CA GLU A 165 -26.98 5.13 -30.89
C GLU A 165 -28.02 6.02 -31.59
N VAL A 166 -27.80 7.33 -31.55
CA VAL A 166 -28.63 8.32 -32.25
C VAL A 166 -27.91 8.68 -33.54
N MET A 167 -28.53 8.36 -34.67
CA MET A 167 -28.03 8.79 -35.98
C MET A 167 -28.40 10.26 -36.19
N ASN A 168 -27.40 11.11 -36.38
CA ASN A 168 -27.61 12.51 -36.72
C ASN A 168 -26.73 12.85 -37.93
N HIS A 169 -27.34 13.24 -39.06
CA HIS A 169 -26.64 13.63 -40.29
C HIS A 169 -25.57 12.64 -40.79
N GLY A 170 -25.82 11.33 -40.67
CA GLY A 170 -24.88 10.29 -41.09
C GLY A 170 -23.74 9.98 -40.11
N GLN A 171 -23.62 10.73 -38.99
CA GLN A 171 -22.77 10.39 -37.87
C GLN A 171 -23.57 9.69 -36.76
N VAL A 172 -23.07 8.55 -36.29
CA VAL A 172 -23.63 7.82 -35.15
C VAL A 172 -23.08 8.47 -33.87
N SER A 173 -23.93 9.16 -33.13
CA SER A 173 -23.59 9.71 -31.81
C SER A 173 -24.14 8.81 -30.72
N ARG A 174 -23.28 8.35 -29.81
CA ARG A 174 -23.69 7.54 -28.66
C ARG A 174 -24.11 8.46 -27.52
N VAL A 175 -25.39 8.43 -27.18
CA VAL A 175 -25.98 9.22 -26.09
C VAL A 175 -26.20 8.31 -24.88
N ARG A 176 -25.79 8.77 -23.69
CA ARG A 176 -26.04 8.07 -22.42
C ARG A 176 -27.52 8.14 -22.09
N THR A 177 -28.14 7.01 -21.82
CA THR A 177 -29.50 6.96 -21.27
C THR A 177 -29.47 7.12 -19.76
N GLY A 178 -30.57 7.59 -19.16
CA GLY A 178 -30.76 7.56 -17.71
C GLY A 178 -30.95 6.15 -17.12
N HIS A 179 -31.00 5.11 -17.97
CA HIS A 179 -31.25 3.73 -17.56
C HIS A 179 -29.94 2.97 -17.36
N TYR A 180 -29.91 2.14 -16.31
CA TYR A 180 -28.79 1.26 -16.02
C TYR A 180 -28.78 0.04 -16.94
N ARG A 181 -27.59 -0.47 -17.27
CA ARG A 181 -27.45 -1.76 -17.94
C ARG A 181 -27.89 -2.91 -17.03
N SER A 182 -28.61 -3.89 -17.57
CA SER A 182 -29.14 -5.04 -16.83
C SER A 182 -28.04 -5.94 -16.25
N GLU A 183 -26.92 -6.02 -16.94
CA GLU A 183 -25.81 -6.95 -16.66
C GLU A 183 -24.88 -6.43 -15.54
N MET A 184 -24.89 -5.12 -15.26
CA MET A 184 -23.98 -4.46 -14.28
C MET A 184 -24.59 -4.38 -12.87
N ILE A 185 -25.03 -5.50 -12.34
CA ILE A 185 -25.78 -5.55 -11.06
C ILE A 185 -24.86 -5.18 -9.89
N PHE A 186 -23.70 -5.83 -9.81
CA PHE A 186 -22.71 -5.60 -8.77
C PHE A 186 -22.02 -4.25 -8.96
N THR A 187 -21.57 -3.95 -10.19
CA THR A 187 -20.85 -2.69 -10.48
C THR A 187 -21.71 -1.47 -10.20
N ARG A 188 -23.03 -1.54 -10.40
CA ARG A 188 -23.97 -0.47 -10.01
C ARG A 188 -24.06 -0.30 -8.49
N ALA A 189 -24.10 -1.40 -7.74
CA ALA A 189 -24.11 -1.35 -6.28
C ALA A 189 -22.78 -0.80 -5.73
N LEU A 190 -21.67 -1.20 -6.34
CA LEU A 190 -20.34 -0.67 -6.04
C LEU A 190 -20.31 0.82 -6.30
N LYS A 191 -20.70 1.27 -7.49
CA LYS A 191 -20.79 2.70 -7.85
C LYS A 191 -21.54 3.50 -6.78
N LYS A 192 -22.73 3.03 -6.40
CA LYS A 192 -23.57 3.70 -5.41
C LYS A 192 -22.82 3.86 -4.07
N LEU A 193 -22.18 2.79 -3.60
CA LEU A 193 -21.42 2.84 -2.35
C LEU A 193 -20.19 3.77 -2.45
N LEU A 194 -19.47 3.74 -3.57
CA LEU A 194 -18.33 4.63 -3.82
C LEU A 194 -18.76 6.11 -3.83
N ASP A 195 -19.91 6.43 -4.45
CA ASP A 195 -20.50 7.77 -4.44
C ASP A 195 -20.92 8.20 -3.02
N GLU A 196 -21.51 7.28 -2.25
CA GLU A 196 -21.92 7.51 -0.86
C GLU A 196 -20.72 7.81 0.05
N VAL A 197 -19.63 7.02 0.00
CA VAL A 197 -18.45 7.30 0.83
C VAL A 197 -17.70 8.57 0.38
N ASN A 198 -17.82 8.94 -0.89
CA ASN A 198 -17.27 10.18 -1.45
C ASN A 198 -18.18 11.41 -1.25
N GLY A 199 -19.30 11.29 -0.54
CA GLY A 199 -20.23 12.40 -0.30
C GLY A 199 -19.58 13.62 0.38
N ALA A 200 -20.31 14.74 0.37
CA ALA A 200 -19.92 15.96 1.07
C ALA A 200 -20.81 16.14 2.30
N TYR A 201 -20.35 15.71 3.47
CA TYR A 201 -21.15 15.68 4.70
C TYR A 201 -20.88 16.85 5.65
N GLY A 202 -20.06 17.83 5.25
CA GLY A 202 -19.76 19.00 6.08
C GLY A 202 -19.08 18.59 7.38
N SER A 203 -19.56 19.11 8.52
CA SER A 203 -18.95 18.83 9.82
C SER A 203 -19.50 17.60 10.54
N ARG A 204 -20.45 16.88 9.94
CA ARG A 204 -21.06 15.68 10.53
C ARG A 204 -20.88 14.55 9.54
N GLY A 205 -19.88 13.69 9.77
CA GLY A 205 -19.70 12.47 9.00
C GLY A 205 -20.95 11.59 8.96
N LYS A 206 -20.99 10.70 7.97
CA LYS A 206 -22.08 9.74 7.78
C LYS A 206 -21.52 8.33 7.70
N GLU A 207 -22.26 7.38 8.24
CA GLU A 207 -21.91 5.96 8.23
C GLU A 207 -22.75 5.20 7.21
N PHE A 208 -22.13 4.23 6.52
CA PHE A 208 -22.76 3.36 5.54
C PHE A 208 -22.47 1.89 5.81
N SER A 209 -23.36 0.99 5.38
CA SER A 209 -23.17 -0.47 5.47
C SER A 209 -22.75 -1.05 4.13
N THR A 210 -21.90 -2.07 4.15
CA THR A 210 -21.44 -2.80 2.95
C THR A 210 -22.40 -3.94 2.55
N LYS A 211 -23.37 -4.32 3.39
CA LYS A 211 -24.37 -5.37 3.08
C LYS A 211 -25.09 -5.20 1.75
N PRO A 212 -25.55 -4.00 1.34
CA PRO A 212 -26.21 -3.83 0.04
C PRO A 212 -25.32 -4.22 -1.14
N LEU A 213 -24.00 -4.02 -1.04
CA LEU A 213 -23.04 -4.45 -2.04
C LEU A 213 -22.85 -5.97 -2.02
N LEU A 214 -22.65 -6.54 -0.83
CA LEU A 214 -22.44 -8.00 -0.66
C LEU A 214 -23.64 -8.83 -1.12
N ASN A 215 -24.86 -8.33 -0.91
CA ASN A 215 -26.10 -8.95 -1.40
C ASN A 215 -26.23 -8.95 -2.92
N LYS A 216 -25.45 -8.13 -3.63
CA LYS A 216 -25.40 -8.06 -5.09
C LYS A 216 -24.18 -8.78 -5.67
N MET A 217 -23.31 -9.33 -4.82
CA MET A 217 -22.21 -10.17 -5.26
C MET A 217 -22.78 -11.48 -5.85
N PRO A 218 -22.33 -11.93 -7.03
CA PRO A 218 -22.76 -13.21 -7.58
C PRO A 218 -22.35 -14.36 -6.64
N ASN A 219 -23.12 -15.45 -6.64
CA ASN A 219 -22.88 -16.66 -5.85
C ASN A 219 -21.52 -17.30 -6.22
N SER A 220 -20.46 -16.78 -5.63
CA SER A 220 -19.12 -17.35 -5.66
C SER A 220 -18.99 -18.33 -4.50
N PRO A 221 -18.21 -19.42 -4.62
CA PRO A 221 -17.88 -20.28 -3.47
C PRO A 221 -17.37 -19.50 -2.25
N LYS A 222 -16.80 -18.31 -2.47
CA LYS A 222 -16.29 -17.39 -1.45
C LYS A 222 -17.32 -16.42 -0.88
N GLN A 223 -18.53 -16.31 -1.42
CA GLN A 223 -19.54 -15.39 -0.87
C GLN A 223 -19.91 -15.78 0.57
N ASN A 224 -20.08 -17.08 0.82
CA ASN A 224 -20.35 -17.60 2.18
C ASN A 224 -19.18 -17.35 3.15
N PHE A 225 -17.97 -17.18 2.62
CA PHE A 225 -16.76 -16.91 3.38
C PHE A 225 -16.73 -15.46 3.86
N PHE A 226 -17.02 -14.50 2.97
CA PHE A 226 -17.06 -13.06 3.29
C PHE A 226 -18.32 -12.60 4.03
N THR A 227 -19.41 -13.37 3.98
CA THR A 227 -20.61 -13.12 4.80
C THR A 227 -20.50 -13.69 6.21
N GLY A 228 -19.43 -14.43 6.51
CA GLY A 228 -19.11 -14.89 7.86
C GLY A 228 -18.54 -13.78 8.73
N TYR A 229 -18.41 -14.06 10.04
CA TYR A 229 -17.74 -13.17 11.00
C TYR A 229 -16.20 -13.34 11.01
N ASN A 230 -15.63 -13.95 9.96
CA ASN A 230 -14.20 -14.25 9.89
C ASN A 230 -13.39 -13.04 9.42
N GLN A 231 -12.12 -12.99 9.82
CA GLN A 231 -11.17 -12.02 9.28
C GLN A 231 -10.57 -12.57 8.00
N GLU A 232 -10.49 -11.73 6.97
CA GLU A 232 -9.99 -12.12 5.65
C GLU A 232 -8.94 -11.14 5.12
N ASP A 233 -8.28 -11.54 4.03
CA ASP A 233 -7.25 -10.74 3.38
C ASP A 233 -7.84 -9.65 2.48
N ALA A 234 -7.40 -8.40 2.67
CA ALA A 234 -7.83 -7.25 1.88
C ALA A 234 -7.43 -7.37 0.39
N GLN A 235 -6.28 -7.97 0.10
CA GLN A 235 -5.78 -8.18 -1.26
C GLN A 235 -6.66 -9.18 -2.01
N GLU A 236 -7.09 -10.25 -1.35
CA GLU A 236 -7.99 -11.24 -1.95
C GLU A 236 -9.37 -10.62 -2.24
N PHE A 237 -9.89 -9.82 -1.32
CA PHE A 237 -11.14 -9.09 -1.52
C PHE A 237 -11.04 -8.09 -2.68
N TYR A 238 -9.94 -7.33 -2.78
CA TYR A 238 -9.66 -6.47 -3.92
C TYR A 238 -9.69 -7.23 -5.25
N GLN A 239 -8.98 -8.35 -5.34
CA GLN A 239 -8.96 -9.19 -6.54
C GLN A 239 -10.35 -9.71 -6.89
N LEU A 240 -11.15 -10.10 -5.89
CA LEU A 240 -12.52 -10.54 -6.11
C LEU A 240 -13.39 -9.42 -6.68
N VAL A 241 -13.35 -8.22 -6.09
CA VAL A 241 -14.11 -7.04 -6.56
C VAL A 241 -13.75 -6.74 -8.02
N MET A 242 -12.46 -6.65 -8.34
CA MET A 242 -12.02 -6.33 -9.70
C MET A 242 -12.37 -7.43 -10.71
N ARG A 243 -12.26 -8.70 -10.32
CA ARG A 243 -12.67 -9.85 -11.17
C ARG A 243 -14.17 -9.83 -11.49
N ILE A 244 -15.02 -9.46 -10.53
CA ILE A 244 -16.47 -9.36 -10.77
C ILE A 244 -16.77 -8.19 -11.72
N VAL A 245 -16.14 -7.03 -11.51
CA VAL A 245 -16.29 -5.86 -12.39
C VAL A 245 -15.86 -6.20 -13.82
N GLU A 246 -14.71 -6.87 -13.98
CA GLU A 246 -14.20 -7.35 -15.26
C GLU A 246 -15.20 -8.31 -15.92
N LYS A 247 -15.72 -9.29 -15.17
CA LYS A 247 -16.69 -10.28 -15.66
C LYS A 247 -17.99 -9.61 -16.14
N GLU A 248 -18.55 -8.68 -15.38
CA GLU A 248 -19.77 -7.94 -15.79
C GLU A 248 -19.52 -7.10 -17.05
N TYR A 249 -18.32 -6.53 -17.20
CA TYR A 249 -17.97 -5.78 -18.40
C TYR A 249 -17.84 -6.70 -19.63
N LYS A 250 -17.16 -7.85 -19.49
CA LYS A 250 -17.01 -8.87 -20.56
C LYS A 250 -18.34 -9.40 -21.10
N LEU A 251 -19.40 -9.42 -20.29
CA LEU A 251 -20.73 -9.81 -20.75
C LEU A 251 -21.33 -8.81 -21.76
N ILE A 252 -20.83 -7.57 -21.78
CA ILE A 252 -21.41 -6.48 -22.57
C ILE A 252 -20.53 -6.11 -23.76
N SER A 253 -19.20 -6.09 -23.57
CA SER A 253 -18.29 -6.03 -24.71
C SER A 253 -18.50 -7.31 -25.50
N LYS A 254 -18.81 -7.24 -26.80
CA LYS A 254 -18.85 -8.41 -27.69
C LYS A 254 -17.47 -9.12 -27.82
N SER A 255 -16.52 -8.86 -26.92
CA SER A 255 -15.27 -9.58 -26.82
C SER A 255 -15.56 -11.00 -26.35
N ARG A 256 -15.36 -11.93 -27.28
CA ARG A 256 -15.41 -13.35 -27.00
C ARG A 256 -14.21 -13.68 -26.11
N GLU A 257 -14.53 -14.12 -24.91
CA GLU A 257 -13.80 -15.05 -24.05
C GLU A 257 -12.78 -14.51 -23.04
N ALA A 258 -12.69 -15.28 -21.96
CA ALA A 258 -11.92 -15.02 -20.77
C ALA A 258 -10.41 -15.08 -21.06
N THR A 259 -9.65 -14.38 -20.22
CA THR A 259 -8.20 -14.50 -20.10
C THR A 259 -7.85 -16.00 -20.04
N PRO A 260 -6.94 -16.52 -20.87
CA PRO A 260 -6.60 -17.93 -20.84
C PRO A 260 -6.10 -18.28 -19.42
N GLU A 261 -6.86 -19.10 -18.70
CA GLU A 261 -6.31 -19.82 -17.55
C GLU A 261 -5.22 -20.77 -18.08
N PRO A 262 -4.17 -21.03 -17.28
CA PRO A 262 -3.13 -21.98 -17.67
C PRO A 262 -3.78 -23.35 -17.93
N GLU A 263 -3.55 -23.82 -19.15
CA GLU A 263 -4.10 -24.98 -19.85
C GLU A 263 -4.65 -26.12 -18.96
N SER A 264 -5.96 -26.33 -19.02
CA SER A 264 -6.56 -27.65 -18.84
C SER A 264 -7.65 -27.88 -19.88
N GLY A 265 -7.37 -28.76 -20.84
CA GLY A 265 -8.38 -29.36 -21.70
C GLY A 265 -8.51 -28.72 -23.09
N GLU A 266 -8.23 -29.53 -24.10
CA GLU A 266 -8.54 -29.27 -25.50
C GLU A 266 -10.06 -29.07 -25.68
N ASP A 267 -10.51 -27.88 -26.07
CA ASP A 267 -11.82 -27.72 -26.70
C ASP A 267 -11.72 -26.97 -28.02
N LYS A 268 -12.29 -27.60 -29.05
CA LYS A 268 -12.20 -27.27 -30.47
C LYS A 268 -13.34 -26.36 -30.92
N ASN A 269 -13.42 -25.14 -30.37
CA ASN A 269 -14.24 -24.09 -30.96
C ASN A 269 -13.33 -23.05 -31.64
N GLU A 270 -13.68 -22.69 -32.89
CA GLU A 270 -12.98 -21.79 -33.81
C GLU A 270 -12.13 -20.71 -33.10
N LYS A 271 -10.85 -21.04 -32.84
CA LYS A 271 -9.91 -20.09 -32.24
C LYS A 271 -9.68 -18.99 -33.27
N GLN A 272 -9.97 -17.75 -32.88
CA GLN A 272 -9.52 -16.57 -33.61
C GLN A 272 -8.02 -16.69 -33.90
N PRO A 273 -7.53 -16.15 -35.03
CA PRO A 273 -6.11 -16.23 -35.34
C PRO A 273 -5.32 -15.59 -34.19
N LYS A 274 -4.39 -16.37 -33.61
CA LYS A 274 -3.54 -15.95 -32.49
C LYS A 274 -2.78 -14.65 -32.80
N TYR A 275 -2.53 -14.37 -34.08
CA TYR A 275 -1.84 -13.19 -34.57
C TYR A 275 -2.65 -12.51 -35.67
N VAL A 276 -2.51 -11.20 -35.76
CA VAL A 276 -3.23 -10.35 -36.73
C VAL A 276 -2.19 -9.60 -37.56
N SER A 277 -2.48 -9.31 -38.84
CA SER A 277 -1.58 -8.49 -39.65
C SER A 277 -1.59 -7.03 -39.18
N ALA A 278 -0.42 -6.43 -38.97
CA ALA A 278 -0.28 -5.03 -38.58
C ALA A 278 -0.96 -4.06 -39.57
N LEU A 279 -0.99 -4.41 -40.86
CA LEU A 279 -1.64 -3.62 -41.92
C LEU A 279 -3.16 -3.56 -41.77
N SER A 280 -3.77 -4.57 -41.15
CA SER A 280 -5.22 -4.62 -40.96
C SER A 280 -5.71 -3.73 -39.81
N VAL A 281 -4.82 -3.31 -38.91
CA VAL A 281 -5.12 -2.46 -37.75
C VAL A 281 -4.27 -1.19 -37.81
N PRO A 282 -4.67 -0.17 -38.59
CA PRO A 282 -3.94 1.08 -38.67
C PRO A 282 -3.89 1.77 -37.30
N ASN A 283 -2.73 2.32 -36.94
CA ASN A 283 -2.50 3.01 -35.66
C ASN A 283 -2.84 2.13 -34.43
N TYR A 284 -2.52 0.83 -34.48
CA TYR A 284 -2.64 -0.04 -33.32
C TYR A 284 -1.85 0.51 -32.12
N ARG A 285 -2.37 0.30 -30.92
CA ARG A 285 -1.72 0.75 -29.69
C ARG A 285 -0.69 -0.28 -29.25
N SER A 286 0.52 0.15 -28.94
CA SER A 286 1.59 -0.69 -28.41
C SER A 286 2.37 0.03 -27.31
N GLY A 287 2.98 -0.74 -26.40
CA GLY A 287 3.74 -0.23 -25.25
C GLY A 287 2.98 0.85 -24.47
N CYS A 288 3.64 1.99 -24.25
CA CYS A 288 3.10 3.13 -23.52
C CYS A 288 2.30 4.13 -24.37
N SER A 289 2.00 3.83 -25.65
CA SER A 289 1.16 4.71 -26.45
C SER A 289 -0.28 4.79 -25.91
N ALA A 290 -0.81 6.01 -25.78
CA ALA A 290 -2.18 6.27 -25.29
C ALA A 290 -2.51 5.51 -23.99
N LEU A 291 -1.68 5.66 -22.95
CA LEU A 291 -1.98 5.18 -21.60
C LEU A 291 -3.35 5.72 -21.11
N GLY A 292 -4.04 4.96 -20.28
CA GLY A 292 -5.42 5.26 -19.88
C GLY A 292 -6.49 4.69 -20.82
N LYS A 293 -6.16 4.42 -22.08
CA LYS A 293 -7.12 3.83 -23.03
C LYS A 293 -7.18 2.31 -22.88
N LEU A 294 -8.39 1.82 -22.65
CA LEU A 294 -8.76 0.40 -22.56
C LEU A 294 -9.05 -0.20 -23.96
N GLY A 295 -9.20 -1.52 -23.99
CA GLY A 295 -9.41 -2.34 -25.20
C GLY A 295 -8.13 -3.05 -25.64
N ASN A 296 -8.08 -3.44 -26.92
CA ASN A 296 -6.95 -4.17 -27.48
C ASN A 296 -5.69 -3.31 -27.56
N VAL A 297 -4.62 -3.85 -27.01
CA VAL A 297 -3.24 -3.38 -27.13
C VAL A 297 -2.44 -4.51 -27.77
N TYR A 298 -1.42 -4.17 -28.54
CA TYR A 298 -0.72 -5.12 -29.39
C TYR A 298 0.77 -5.13 -29.09
N VAL A 299 1.36 -6.32 -29.18
CA VAL A 299 2.81 -6.55 -29.07
C VAL A 299 3.31 -7.25 -30.34
N PRO A 300 4.59 -7.11 -30.71
CA PRO A 300 5.12 -7.73 -31.93
C PRO A 300 5.05 -9.27 -31.86
N ALA A 301 4.59 -9.92 -32.92
CA ALA A 301 4.47 -11.37 -32.95
C ALA A 301 5.83 -12.07 -32.89
N HIS A 302 6.86 -11.52 -33.55
CA HIS A 302 8.23 -12.06 -33.51
C HIS A 302 8.78 -12.16 -32.08
N GLN A 303 8.30 -11.32 -31.15
CA GLN A 303 8.71 -11.40 -29.74
C GLN A 303 7.96 -12.49 -29.01
N VAL A 304 6.69 -12.75 -29.33
CA VAL A 304 5.87 -13.76 -28.65
C VAL A 304 6.26 -15.17 -29.11
N ASP A 305 6.46 -15.34 -30.42
CA ASP A 305 6.77 -16.60 -31.05
C ASP A 305 7.67 -16.35 -32.27
N PRO A 306 9.00 -16.43 -32.08
CA PRO A 306 9.97 -16.09 -33.12
C PRO A 306 9.87 -16.96 -34.38
N ASN A 307 9.37 -18.20 -34.25
CA ASN A 307 9.38 -19.19 -35.34
C ASN A 307 8.25 -19.02 -36.36
N ILE A 308 7.37 -18.04 -36.17
CA ILE A 308 6.21 -17.84 -37.05
C ILE A 308 6.67 -17.24 -38.39
N PRO A 309 6.18 -17.76 -39.53
CA PRO A 309 6.46 -17.15 -40.83
C PRO A 309 5.89 -15.73 -40.92
N ASP A 310 6.66 -14.80 -41.47
CA ASP A 310 6.28 -13.38 -41.60
C ASP A 310 5.98 -12.68 -40.24
N SER A 311 6.68 -13.11 -39.18
CA SER A 311 6.48 -12.61 -37.80
C SER A 311 6.66 -11.10 -37.63
N GLU A 312 7.41 -10.45 -38.52
CA GLU A 312 7.65 -8.99 -38.49
C GLU A 312 6.42 -8.16 -38.86
N ASN A 313 5.51 -8.70 -39.69
CA ASN A 313 4.29 -8.01 -40.11
C ASN A 313 3.07 -8.40 -39.26
N LEU A 314 3.27 -9.25 -38.25
CA LEU A 314 2.23 -9.79 -37.40
C LEU A 314 2.29 -9.18 -35.98
N ILE A 315 1.12 -9.03 -35.38
CA ILE A 315 0.92 -8.50 -34.03
C ILE A 315 0.04 -9.42 -33.20
N TYR A 316 0.33 -9.50 -31.90
CA TYR A 316 -0.39 -10.29 -30.92
C TYR A 316 -1.30 -9.38 -30.07
N PRO A 317 -2.63 -9.58 -30.06
CA PRO A 317 -3.57 -8.77 -29.29
C PRO A 317 -3.64 -9.19 -27.80
N LEU A 318 -3.68 -8.20 -26.93
CA LEU A 318 -3.94 -8.30 -25.49
C LEU A 318 -5.09 -7.35 -25.13
N GLU A 319 -6.13 -7.84 -24.46
CA GLU A 319 -7.29 -7.02 -24.09
C GLU A 319 -7.14 -6.44 -22.68
N LEU A 320 -7.17 -5.11 -22.56
CA LEU A 320 -7.24 -4.41 -21.28
C LEU A 320 -8.68 -3.98 -20.99
N ILE A 321 -9.20 -4.35 -19.82
CA ILE A 321 -10.65 -4.28 -19.57
C ILE A 321 -10.98 -3.27 -18.49
N THR A 322 -10.18 -3.26 -17.43
CA THR A 322 -10.33 -2.40 -16.28
C THR A 322 -9.15 -1.44 -16.18
N PRO A 323 -9.29 -0.29 -15.50
CA PRO A 323 -8.19 0.67 -15.36
C PRO A 323 -7.03 0.18 -14.48
N VAL A 324 -7.15 -1.00 -13.85
CA VAL A 324 -6.05 -1.64 -13.12
C VAL A 324 -5.22 -2.57 -13.99
N ASP A 325 -5.65 -2.81 -15.23
CA ASP A 325 -4.97 -3.72 -16.15
C ASP A 325 -3.78 -3.06 -16.82
N GLY A 326 -2.60 -3.64 -16.58
CA GLY A 326 -1.34 -3.37 -17.26
C GLY A 326 -0.84 -4.62 -17.98
N ILE A 327 0.33 -4.53 -18.61
CA ILE A 327 0.99 -5.64 -19.30
C ILE A 327 2.40 -5.80 -18.74
N SER A 328 2.76 -7.02 -18.35
CA SER A 328 4.13 -7.42 -18.02
C SER A 328 4.77 -8.13 -19.20
N ALA A 329 6.08 -7.98 -19.32
CA ALA A 329 6.92 -8.74 -20.23
C ALA A 329 7.91 -9.57 -19.41
N GLU A 330 7.89 -10.88 -19.58
CA GLU A 330 8.83 -11.81 -18.94
C GLU A 330 9.69 -12.49 -20.01
N ARG A 331 11.00 -12.46 -19.81
CA ARG A 331 12.00 -13.10 -20.69
C ARG A 331 12.66 -14.23 -19.93
N ILE A 332 12.62 -15.42 -20.51
CA ILE A 332 13.41 -16.58 -20.06
C ILE A 332 14.31 -17.00 -21.22
N GLY A 333 15.62 -17.04 -21.01
CA GLY A 333 16.53 -17.47 -22.06
C GLY A 333 17.88 -17.96 -21.57
N CYS A 334 18.59 -18.66 -22.43
CA CYS A 334 19.88 -19.29 -22.12
C CYS A 334 21.02 -18.29 -22.23
N ILE A 335 21.80 -18.14 -21.15
CA ILE A 335 22.94 -17.21 -21.12
C ILE A 335 24.13 -17.76 -21.93
N SER A 336 24.16 -19.08 -22.20
CA SER A 336 25.25 -19.69 -22.97
C SER A 336 25.12 -19.46 -24.48
N CYS A 337 23.92 -19.62 -25.05
CA CYS A 337 23.69 -19.48 -26.49
C CYS A 337 22.85 -18.27 -26.89
N GLY A 338 22.24 -17.57 -25.94
CA GLY A 338 21.35 -16.43 -26.19
C GLY A 338 19.90 -16.78 -26.50
N GLU A 339 19.57 -18.06 -26.71
CA GLU A 339 18.23 -18.48 -27.13
C GLU A 339 17.13 -18.08 -26.13
N VAL A 340 16.07 -17.46 -26.66
CA VAL A 340 14.84 -17.09 -25.96
C VAL A 340 13.66 -17.69 -26.72
N GLY A 341 12.77 -18.40 -26.03
CA GLY A 341 11.59 -19.04 -26.65
C GLY A 341 10.43 -18.10 -26.95
N GLY A 342 10.67 -16.80 -26.90
CA GLY A 342 9.66 -15.74 -26.88
C GLY A 342 9.54 -15.03 -25.52
N ILE A 343 9.04 -13.80 -25.58
CA ILE A 343 8.65 -12.95 -24.45
C ILE A 343 7.23 -13.32 -24.04
N ARG A 344 7.06 -13.65 -22.78
CA ARG A 344 5.75 -13.93 -22.20
C ARG A 344 5.12 -12.61 -21.79
N TYR A 345 4.16 -12.17 -22.60
CA TYR A 345 3.31 -11.04 -22.27
C TYR A 345 2.10 -11.50 -21.47
N SER A 346 1.75 -10.80 -20.40
CA SER A 346 0.59 -11.13 -19.57
C SER A 346 -0.08 -9.88 -19.04
N VAL A 347 -1.41 -9.90 -18.96
CA VAL A 347 -2.18 -8.83 -18.34
C VAL A 347 -2.09 -8.97 -16.82
N LEU A 348 -1.77 -7.88 -16.12
CA LEU A 348 -1.68 -7.81 -14.66
C LEU A 348 -2.66 -6.79 -14.11
N SER A 349 -3.38 -7.13 -13.04
CA SER A 349 -4.31 -6.20 -12.35
C SER A 349 -3.73 -5.63 -11.04
N GLY A 350 -2.43 -5.85 -10.82
CA GLY A 350 -1.67 -5.38 -9.66
C GLY A 350 -0.30 -6.06 -9.55
N LEU A 351 0.61 -5.45 -8.78
CA LEU A 351 1.93 -5.98 -8.47
C LEU A 351 1.95 -6.51 -7.04
N SER A 352 2.51 -7.70 -6.83
CA SER A 352 2.79 -8.23 -5.49
C SER A 352 4.29 -8.25 -5.27
N LEU A 353 4.78 -7.40 -4.37
CA LEU A 353 6.19 -7.28 -4.03
C LEU A 353 6.48 -8.04 -2.75
N ASN A 354 7.49 -8.91 -2.77
CA ASN A 354 7.89 -9.69 -1.61
C ASN A 354 8.83 -8.88 -0.73
N LEU A 355 8.61 -8.93 0.59
CA LEU A 355 9.60 -8.42 1.54
C LEU A 355 10.68 -9.46 1.78
N PRO A 356 11.97 -9.14 1.52
CA PRO A 356 13.05 -10.07 1.80
C PRO A 356 13.08 -10.45 3.28
N TYR A 357 13.20 -11.75 3.54
CA TYR A 357 13.49 -12.28 4.86
C TYR A 357 14.98 -12.17 5.11
N ASP A 358 15.38 -11.00 5.58
CA ASP A 358 16.74 -10.78 6.05
C ASP A 358 16.69 -10.57 7.56
N GLN A 359 17.51 -11.32 8.30
CA GLN A 359 17.74 -11.15 9.73
C GLN A 359 18.57 -9.89 10.04
N SER A 360 19.05 -9.19 9.00
CA SER A 360 19.73 -7.91 9.15
C SER A 360 18.92 -6.93 9.99
N TYR A 361 19.67 -6.14 10.78
CA TYR A 361 19.20 -5.04 11.63
C TYR A 361 18.50 -3.90 10.85
N PHE A 362 18.33 -4.04 9.53
CA PHE A 362 17.76 -3.00 8.69
C PHE A 362 16.28 -2.74 9.07
N PRO A 363 15.91 -1.49 9.41
CA PRO A 363 14.62 -1.19 10.04
C PRO A 363 13.43 -1.18 9.07
N GLY A 364 13.66 -1.12 7.76
CA GLY A 364 12.60 -1.08 6.74
C GLY A 364 13.12 -0.98 5.32
N TYR A 365 12.27 -1.16 4.32
CA TYR A 365 12.63 -1.10 2.90
C TYR A 365 12.03 0.12 2.22
N ASN A 366 12.66 0.59 1.14
CA ASN A 366 12.06 1.59 0.27
C ASN A 366 11.28 0.90 -0.86
N LEU A 367 10.15 1.47 -1.29
CA LEU A 367 9.37 0.92 -2.39
C LEU A 367 10.21 0.75 -3.67
N SER A 368 11.07 1.72 -3.99
CA SER A 368 11.98 1.64 -5.14
C SER A 368 12.95 0.46 -5.06
N GLN A 369 13.40 0.09 -3.85
CA GLN A 369 14.23 -1.10 -3.65
C GLN A 369 13.45 -2.38 -3.92
N LEU A 370 12.18 -2.46 -3.47
CA LEU A 370 11.32 -3.61 -3.72
C LEU A 370 10.99 -3.76 -5.21
N LEU A 371 10.76 -2.65 -5.92
CA LEU A 371 10.58 -2.63 -7.37
C LEU A 371 11.86 -3.04 -8.12
N GLN A 372 13.03 -2.60 -7.63
CA GLN A 372 14.31 -3.00 -8.20
C GLN A 372 14.54 -4.51 -8.03
N GLU A 373 14.23 -5.07 -6.87
CA GLU A 373 14.33 -6.51 -6.63
C GLU A 373 13.31 -7.29 -7.49
N TRP A 374 12.13 -6.71 -7.76
CA TRP A 374 11.12 -7.30 -8.65
C TRP A 374 11.59 -7.40 -10.11
N ILE A 375 12.31 -6.41 -10.63
CA ILE A 375 12.84 -6.44 -12.01
C ILE A 375 14.22 -7.11 -12.15
N LYS A 376 14.82 -7.54 -11.04
CA LYS A 376 16.17 -8.09 -11.02
C LYS A 376 16.21 -9.42 -11.77
N PRO A 377 17.23 -9.66 -12.61
CA PRO A 377 17.36 -10.93 -13.31
C PRO A 377 17.68 -12.06 -12.32
N GLU A 378 16.85 -13.09 -12.33
CA GLU A 378 17.07 -14.35 -11.61
C GLU A 378 17.89 -15.28 -12.51
N ILE A 379 19.01 -15.82 -11.99
CA ILE A 379 19.79 -16.83 -12.70
C ILE A 379 19.38 -18.21 -12.21
N ILE A 380 18.96 -19.05 -13.16
CA ILE A 380 18.54 -20.43 -12.92
C ILE A 380 19.64 -21.35 -13.43
N ASP A 381 20.31 -22.00 -12.49
CA ASP A 381 21.38 -22.95 -12.77
C ASP A 381 20.83 -24.37 -13.03
N GLU A 382 21.65 -25.20 -13.64
CA GLU A 382 21.39 -26.63 -13.87
C GLU A 382 20.15 -26.98 -14.74
N VAL A 383 19.83 -26.12 -15.70
CA VAL A 383 18.66 -26.26 -16.59
C VAL A 383 19.01 -26.70 -18.00
N ASN A 384 18.07 -27.38 -18.66
CA ASN A 384 18.23 -27.80 -20.05
C ASN A 384 17.94 -26.63 -20.99
N CYS A 385 18.82 -26.41 -21.96
CA CYS A 385 18.59 -25.53 -23.10
C CYS A 385 18.45 -26.38 -24.35
N ASN A 386 17.42 -26.09 -25.15
CA ASN A 386 17.07 -26.90 -26.30
C ASN A 386 18.15 -26.81 -27.38
N ARG A 387 18.58 -25.59 -27.72
CA ARG A 387 19.72 -25.35 -28.61
C ARG A 387 21.01 -25.99 -28.15
N CYS A 388 21.45 -25.74 -26.92
CA CYS A 388 22.69 -26.31 -26.42
C CYS A 388 22.67 -27.84 -26.43
N GLY A 389 21.54 -28.46 -26.09
CA GLY A 389 21.43 -29.92 -26.13
C GLY A 389 21.40 -30.48 -27.55
N LEU A 390 20.83 -29.78 -28.54
CA LEU A 390 20.93 -30.18 -29.95
C LEU A 390 22.37 -30.04 -30.49
N ILE A 391 23.06 -28.93 -30.19
CA ILE A 391 24.47 -28.73 -30.57
C ILE A 391 25.33 -29.87 -30.02
N GLN A 392 25.16 -30.22 -28.75
CA GLN A 392 25.89 -31.34 -28.15
C GLN A 392 25.54 -32.69 -28.78
N THR A 393 24.25 -32.92 -29.07
CA THR A 393 23.83 -34.15 -29.75
C THR A 393 24.47 -34.24 -31.14
N LYS A 394 24.58 -33.12 -31.87
CA LYS A 394 25.26 -33.04 -33.16
C LYS A 394 26.75 -33.38 -33.04
N GLU A 395 27.47 -32.77 -32.09
CA GLU A 395 28.90 -33.04 -31.86
C GLU A 395 29.16 -34.53 -31.60
N PHE A 396 28.33 -35.16 -30.75
CA PHE A 396 28.40 -36.59 -30.47
C PHE A 396 28.14 -37.45 -31.71
N LEU A 397 27.12 -37.12 -32.52
CA LEU A 397 26.84 -37.86 -33.75
C LEU A 397 28.01 -37.77 -34.74
N LEU A 398 28.63 -36.59 -34.88
CA LEU A 398 29.79 -36.38 -35.73
C LEU A 398 31.02 -37.19 -35.26
N GLU A 399 31.29 -37.21 -33.96
CA GLU A 399 32.36 -38.02 -33.39
C GLU A 399 32.13 -39.53 -33.66
N ASN A 400 30.90 -40.02 -33.49
CA ASN A 400 30.59 -41.42 -33.79
C ASN A 400 30.66 -41.76 -35.28
N ILE A 401 30.32 -40.82 -36.17
CA ILE A 401 30.53 -40.99 -37.61
C ILE A 401 32.01 -41.18 -37.92
N SER A 402 32.91 -40.40 -37.29
CA SER A 402 34.36 -40.56 -37.50
C SER A 402 34.93 -41.88 -36.94
N ASN A 403 34.31 -42.44 -35.89
CA ASN A 403 34.83 -43.62 -35.19
C ASN A 403 34.21 -44.95 -35.64
N THR A 404 33.15 -44.92 -36.46
CA THR A 404 32.36 -46.12 -36.82
C THR A 404 32.59 -46.56 -38.26
N ASN A 405 32.87 -47.84 -38.48
CA ASN A 405 33.06 -48.43 -39.82
C ASN A 405 31.76 -49.01 -40.45
N ASN A 406 30.60 -48.80 -39.83
CA ASN A 406 29.32 -49.33 -40.30
C ASN A 406 28.57 -48.29 -41.15
N GLU A 407 28.52 -48.52 -42.46
CA GLU A 407 27.91 -47.61 -43.44
C GLU A 407 26.44 -47.26 -43.13
N LYS A 408 25.65 -48.21 -42.60
CA LYS A 408 24.24 -47.96 -42.29
C LYS A 408 24.08 -46.99 -41.13
N LEU A 409 24.88 -47.16 -40.08
CA LEU A 409 24.90 -46.24 -38.92
C LEU A 409 25.39 -44.85 -39.32
N VAL A 410 26.42 -44.79 -40.18
CA VAL A 410 26.94 -43.53 -40.71
C VAL A 410 25.84 -42.78 -41.50
N SER A 411 25.08 -43.49 -42.36
CA SER A 411 23.94 -42.91 -43.08
C SER A 411 22.86 -42.37 -42.12
N ASP A 412 22.47 -43.15 -41.11
CA ASP A 412 21.39 -42.77 -40.19
C ASP A 412 21.80 -41.58 -39.29
N PHE A 413 23.04 -41.56 -38.80
CA PHE A 413 23.58 -40.42 -38.06
C PHE A 413 23.70 -39.17 -38.93
N SER A 414 24.13 -39.32 -40.19
CA SER A 414 24.24 -38.18 -41.13
C SER A 414 22.88 -37.56 -41.41
N LYS A 415 21.81 -38.35 -41.56
CA LYS A 415 20.44 -37.84 -41.70
C LYS A 415 20.00 -37.06 -40.47
N ARG A 416 20.24 -37.59 -39.28
CA ARG A 416 19.89 -36.91 -38.01
C ARG A 416 20.68 -35.62 -37.81
N VAL A 417 21.95 -35.58 -38.21
CA VAL A 417 22.76 -34.35 -38.19
C VAL A 417 22.16 -33.31 -39.14
N ALA A 418 21.74 -33.69 -40.35
CA ALA A 418 21.10 -32.77 -41.28
C ALA A 418 19.76 -32.22 -40.74
N GLU A 419 18.95 -33.05 -40.09
CA GLU A 419 17.72 -32.60 -39.40
C GLU A 419 18.03 -31.63 -38.25
N ILE A 420 19.06 -31.90 -37.45
CA ILE A 420 19.49 -30.99 -36.38
C ILE A 420 19.98 -29.66 -36.95
N ASP A 421 20.73 -29.69 -38.06
CA ASP A 421 21.23 -28.47 -38.71
C ASP A 421 20.11 -27.59 -39.24
N ASP A 422 19.07 -28.18 -39.84
CA ASP A 422 17.88 -27.45 -40.27
C ASP A 422 17.17 -26.77 -39.09
N GLU A 423 16.96 -27.50 -37.99
CA GLU A 423 16.31 -26.96 -36.78
C GLU A 423 17.16 -25.89 -36.08
N LEU A 424 18.50 -26.00 -36.12
CA LEU A 424 19.41 -24.99 -35.57
C LEU A 424 19.38 -23.66 -36.34
N THR A 425 18.90 -23.64 -37.60
CA THR A 425 18.72 -22.39 -38.36
C THR A 425 17.56 -21.53 -37.89
N LYS A 426 16.57 -22.13 -37.21
CA LYS A 426 15.41 -21.41 -36.65
C LYS A 426 15.85 -20.58 -35.44
N ASP A 427 15.09 -19.55 -35.09
CA ASP A 427 15.41 -18.68 -33.95
C ASP A 427 15.27 -19.41 -32.61
N HIS A 428 14.25 -20.26 -32.49
CA HIS A 428 13.97 -21.03 -31.28
C HIS A 428 13.72 -22.51 -31.58
N ILE A 429 14.23 -23.41 -30.72
CA ILE A 429 13.92 -24.84 -30.80
C ILE A 429 12.82 -25.20 -29.82
N SER A 430 11.69 -25.71 -30.34
CA SER A 430 10.56 -26.15 -29.53
C SER A 430 10.89 -27.39 -28.69
N ASP A 431 10.17 -27.57 -27.58
CA ASP A 431 10.34 -28.71 -26.69
C ASP A 431 10.05 -30.05 -27.41
N GLU A 432 9.08 -30.08 -28.33
CA GLU A 432 8.77 -31.27 -29.14
C GLU A 432 9.94 -31.69 -30.04
N VAL A 433 10.57 -30.73 -30.72
CA VAL A 433 11.74 -30.98 -31.58
C VAL A 433 12.91 -31.44 -30.73
N PHE A 434 13.12 -30.79 -29.59
CA PHE A 434 14.17 -31.16 -28.65
C PHE A 434 14.00 -32.59 -28.16
N GLU A 435 12.81 -33.00 -27.71
CA GLU A 435 12.55 -34.36 -27.23
C GLU A 435 12.72 -35.43 -28.31
N ARG A 436 12.36 -35.10 -29.56
CA ARG A 436 12.52 -36.00 -30.71
C ARG A 436 13.98 -36.17 -31.13
N LEU A 437 14.74 -35.07 -31.19
CA LEU A 437 16.08 -35.05 -31.77
C LEU A 437 17.22 -35.21 -30.76
N THR A 438 16.97 -35.05 -29.45
CA THR A 438 17.98 -35.30 -28.41
C THR A 438 17.93 -36.71 -27.84
N THR A 439 18.95 -37.05 -27.05
CA THR A 439 18.98 -38.28 -26.24
C THR A 439 19.05 -37.88 -24.76
N LYS A 440 18.06 -38.30 -23.95
CA LYS A 440 17.88 -37.88 -22.54
C LYS A 440 19.09 -38.09 -21.61
N ARG A 441 20.07 -38.89 -22.00
CA ARG A 441 21.30 -39.15 -21.21
C ARG A 441 22.48 -38.22 -21.55
N MET A 442 22.32 -37.31 -22.51
CA MET A 442 23.44 -36.57 -23.13
C MET A 442 23.22 -35.04 -23.15
N ILE A 443 22.57 -34.49 -22.12
CA ILE A 443 22.27 -33.05 -22.05
C ILE A 443 23.16 -32.40 -21.00
N ARG A 444 24.08 -31.55 -21.45
CA ARG A 444 24.84 -30.66 -20.57
C ARG A 444 23.90 -29.63 -19.98
N LYS A 445 24.01 -29.48 -18.67
CA LYS A 445 23.27 -28.47 -17.94
C LYS A 445 23.82 -27.08 -18.23
N THR A 446 22.91 -26.13 -18.39
CA THR A 446 23.19 -24.74 -18.75
C THR A 446 22.56 -23.79 -17.72
N ARG A 447 22.83 -22.50 -17.88
CA ARG A 447 22.26 -21.44 -17.07
C ARG A 447 21.24 -20.66 -17.90
N LYS A 448 20.07 -20.38 -17.34
CA LYS A 448 19.09 -19.46 -17.93
C LYS A 448 18.93 -18.24 -17.05
N THR A 449 18.58 -17.12 -17.65
CA THR A 449 18.10 -15.93 -16.93
C THR A 449 16.59 -15.84 -17.06
N LYS A 450 15.93 -15.44 -15.99
CA LYS A 450 14.51 -15.08 -15.94
C LYS A 450 14.41 -13.65 -15.44
N GLN A 451 13.74 -12.79 -16.18
CA GLN A 451 13.57 -11.38 -15.80
C GLN A 451 12.21 -10.87 -16.25
N ILE A 452 11.60 -10.00 -15.44
CA ILE A 452 10.27 -9.43 -15.66
C ILE A 452 10.32 -7.90 -15.58
N LEU A 453 9.63 -7.23 -16.50
CA LEU A 453 9.42 -5.78 -16.48
C LEU A 453 7.96 -5.45 -16.86
N LEU A 454 7.52 -4.23 -16.60
CA LEU A 454 6.25 -3.74 -17.14
C LEU A 454 6.43 -3.39 -18.61
N SER A 455 5.64 -3.94 -19.51
CA SER A 455 5.57 -3.46 -20.90
C SER A 455 4.65 -2.24 -21.05
N ARG A 456 3.57 -2.24 -20.26
CA ARG A 456 2.61 -1.16 -20.20
C ARG A 456 2.07 -1.06 -18.77
N PRO A 457 2.38 0.01 -18.02
CA PRO A 457 1.84 0.16 -16.67
C PRO A 457 0.33 0.48 -16.71
N PRO A 458 -0.45 0.04 -15.70
CA PRO A 458 -1.87 0.34 -15.62
C PRO A 458 -2.11 1.82 -15.27
N PRO A 459 -3.24 2.42 -15.68
CA PRO A 459 -3.63 3.76 -15.24
C PRO A 459 -3.81 3.89 -13.72
N LEU A 460 -4.39 2.86 -13.10
CA LEU A 460 -4.49 2.68 -11.64
C LEU A 460 -3.58 1.52 -11.22
N LEU A 461 -2.40 1.85 -10.70
CA LEU A 461 -1.44 0.87 -10.19
C LEU A 461 -1.77 0.48 -8.76
N CYS A 462 -2.11 -0.79 -8.57
CA CYS A 462 -2.21 -1.43 -7.26
C CYS A 462 -0.90 -2.18 -6.95
N ILE A 463 -0.25 -1.84 -5.84
CA ILE A 463 0.93 -2.54 -5.32
C ILE A 463 0.56 -3.17 -3.97
N HIS A 464 0.65 -4.49 -3.89
CA HIS A 464 0.53 -5.26 -2.67
C HIS A 464 1.93 -5.60 -2.13
N ILE A 465 2.13 -5.37 -0.84
CA ILE A 465 3.35 -5.76 -0.14
C ILE A 465 3.09 -7.10 0.57
N ASN A 466 3.66 -8.18 0.04
CA ASN A 466 3.57 -9.49 0.67
C ASN A 466 4.42 -9.51 1.96
N ARG A 467 3.71 -9.53 3.09
CA ARG A 467 4.29 -9.57 4.42
C ARG A 467 4.33 -10.99 5.01
N SER A 468 3.75 -11.99 4.35
CA SER A 468 3.76 -13.36 4.83
C SER A 468 5.05 -14.04 4.41
N VAL A 469 5.85 -14.41 5.40
CA VAL A 469 7.15 -15.06 5.17
C VAL A 469 7.20 -16.35 5.96
N PHE A 470 7.73 -17.40 5.33
CA PHE A 470 8.07 -18.64 6.01
C PHE A 470 9.32 -18.46 6.87
N ASP A 471 9.20 -18.70 8.18
CA ASP A 471 10.36 -18.72 9.09
C ASP A 471 10.94 -20.14 9.14
N PRO A 472 12.18 -20.36 8.62
CA PRO A 472 12.79 -21.68 8.58
C PRO A 472 13.11 -22.26 9.96
N ASN A 473 13.20 -21.43 11.01
CA ASN A 473 13.50 -21.91 12.36
C ASN A 473 12.27 -22.47 13.07
N THR A 474 11.13 -21.80 12.92
CA THR A 474 9.87 -22.21 13.55
C THR A 474 9.00 -23.09 12.64
N TYR A 475 9.33 -23.17 11.35
CA TYR A 475 8.50 -23.80 10.31
C TYR A 475 7.08 -23.22 10.23
N MET A 476 6.90 -22.00 10.73
CA MET A 476 5.62 -21.29 10.76
C MET A 476 5.66 -20.09 9.81
N ILE A 477 4.49 -19.74 9.30
CA ILE A 477 4.32 -18.49 8.55
C ILE A 477 4.20 -17.35 9.56
N VAL A 478 5.05 -16.34 9.39
CA VAL A 478 5.10 -15.15 10.25
C VAL A 478 4.92 -13.88 9.42
N LYS A 479 4.41 -12.83 10.07
CA LYS A 479 4.26 -11.51 9.45
C LYS A 479 5.57 -10.72 9.55
N ASN A 480 6.13 -10.35 8.42
CA ASN A 480 7.22 -9.39 8.32
C ASN A 480 6.69 -7.96 8.61
N SER A 481 7.05 -7.47 9.80
CA SER A 481 6.61 -6.17 10.31
C SER A 481 7.59 -5.03 9.98
N LYS A 482 8.63 -5.28 9.17
CA LYS A 482 9.56 -4.24 8.71
C LYS A 482 8.78 -3.12 8.00
N ASN A 483 9.19 -1.88 8.25
CA ASN A 483 8.52 -0.73 7.66
C ASN A 483 8.78 -0.66 6.16
N VAL A 484 7.85 -0.09 5.38
CA VAL A 484 8.07 0.19 3.95
C VAL A 484 7.84 1.66 3.71
N SER A 485 8.89 2.38 3.34
CA SER A 485 8.79 3.78 2.92
C SER A 485 8.37 3.83 1.44
N PHE A 486 7.56 4.82 1.09
CA PHE A 486 7.05 4.99 -0.27
C PHE A 486 6.89 6.49 -0.55
N PRO A 487 7.09 6.94 -1.81
CA PRO A 487 6.99 8.35 -2.15
C PRO A 487 5.54 8.76 -2.46
N GLY A 488 5.19 10.04 -2.28
CA GLY A 488 3.89 10.55 -2.74
C GLY A 488 3.76 10.58 -4.28
N LYS A 489 4.90 10.70 -4.98
CA LYS A 489 5.01 10.58 -6.44
C LYS A 489 5.99 9.47 -6.81
N LEU A 490 5.54 8.54 -7.63
CA LEU A 490 6.32 7.39 -8.07
C LEU A 490 6.64 7.53 -9.56
N ASP A 491 7.91 7.44 -9.91
CA ASP A 491 8.35 7.31 -11.30
C ASP A 491 8.45 5.82 -11.66
N LEU A 492 7.73 5.40 -12.70
CA LEU A 492 7.76 4.02 -13.18
C LEU A 492 8.70 3.80 -14.37
N ASN A 493 9.28 4.85 -14.96
CA ASN A 493 10.19 4.73 -16.10
C ASN A 493 11.28 3.65 -15.90
N PRO A 494 11.95 3.56 -14.72
CA PRO A 494 13.02 2.58 -14.52
C PRO A 494 12.54 1.12 -14.56
N TYR A 495 11.23 0.86 -14.42
CA TYR A 495 10.66 -0.49 -14.32
C TYR A 495 9.86 -0.89 -15.57
N VAL A 496 9.86 -0.04 -16.60
CA VAL A 496 9.14 -0.24 -17.86
C VAL A 496 10.09 -0.56 -19.01
N ALA A 497 9.69 -1.50 -19.86
CA ALA A 497 10.35 -1.88 -21.11
C ALA A 497 9.32 -1.90 -22.24
N GLU A 498 9.34 -0.88 -23.09
CA GLU A 498 8.48 -0.88 -24.29
C GLU A 498 8.90 -2.02 -25.24
N PRO A 499 7.98 -2.62 -26.01
CA PRO A 499 8.32 -3.74 -26.91
C PRO A 499 9.52 -3.46 -27.83
N LYS A 500 9.65 -2.22 -28.32
CA LYS A 500 10.78 -1.80 -29.18
C LYS A 500 12.15 -1.86 -28.48
N ASP A 501 12.16 -1.67 -27.16
CA ASP A 501 13.34 -1.62 -26.29
C ASP A 501 13.74 -3.01 -25.76
N ILE A 502 12.94 -4.06 -26.00
CA ILE A 502 13.24 -5.41 -25.50
C ILE A 502 14.28 -6.12 -26.39
N ASN A 503 15.27 -6.74 -25.75
CA ASN A 503 16.26 -7.62 -26.39
C ASN A 503 15.83 -9.09 -26.40
N MET A 504 15.90 -9.71 -27.58
CA MET A 504 15.60 -11.14 -27.77
C MET A 504 16.80 -12.07 -27.55
N ASP A 505 17.99 -11.52 -27.28
CA ASP A 505 19.17 -12.29 -26.88
C ASP A 505 19.33 -12.26 -25.36
N ALA A 506 19.27 -13.44 -24.73
CA ALA A 506 19.39 -13.57 -23.29
C ALA A 506 20.77 -13.25 -22.71
N ARG A 507 21.80 -13.11 -23.56
CA ARG A 507 23.15 -12.66 -23.17
C ARG A 507 23.20 -11.14 -22.94
N LEU A 508 22.32 -10.40 -23.61
CA LEU A 508 22.22 -8.95 -23.51
C LEU A 508 21.29 -8.55 -22.37
N ALA A 509 21.42 -7.29 -21.93
CA ALA A 509 20.47 -6.69 -20.99
C ALA A 509 19.04 -6.79 -21.52
N PHE A 510 18.03 -6.86 -20.64
CA PHE A 510 16.64 -7.00 -21.10
C PHE A 510 16.19 -5.81 -21.94
N ARG A 511 16.54 -4.61 -21.51
CA ARG A 511 16.31 -3.37 -22.23
C ARG A 511 17.55 -2.98 -23.01
N LYS A 512 17.36 -2.53 -24.26
CA LYS A 512 18.45 -2.05 -25.12
C LYS A 512 19.12 -0.82 -24.53
N GLN A 513 18.35 0.05 -23.88
CA GLN A 513 18.89 1.24 -23.21
C GLN A 513 19.78 0.93 -21.99
N ASP A 514 19.67 -0.27 -21.38
CA ASP A 514 20.48 -0.66 -20.23
C ASP A 514 21.81 -1.32 -20.65
N GLU A 515 22.04 -1.51 -21.95
CA GLU A 515 23.31 -1.99 -22.45
C GLU A 515 24.38 -0.94 -22.16
N GLN A 516 25.36 -1.30 -21.34
CA GLN A 516 26.55 -0.46 -21.19
C GLN A 516 27.18 -0.31 -22.58
N PRO A 517 27.54 0.92 -23.00
CA PRO A 517 28.40 1.08 -24.17
C PRO A 517 29.63 0.24 -23.89
N ALA A 518 29.91 -0.73 -24.77
CA ALA A 518 31.13 -1.52 -24.66
C ALA A 518 32.28 -0.54 -24.47
N GLU A 519 32.92 -0.57 -23.29
CA GLU A 519 34.19 0.12 -23.12
C GLU A 519 35.08 -0.41 -24.23
N VAL A 520 35.40 0.47 -25.17
CA VAL A 520 36.41 0.21 -26.19
C VAL A 520 37.69 -0.01 -25.39
N ALA A 521 38.01 -1.28 -25.14
CA ALA A 521 39.30 -1.67 -24.62
C ALA A 521 40.34 -0.99 -25.53
N PRO A 522 41.26 -0.17 -24.99
CA PRO A 522 42.31 0.36 -25.82
C PRO A 522 43.16 -0.83 -26.25
N ASP A 523 43.15 -1.10 -27.56
CA ASP A 523 44.21 -1.85 -28.22
C ASP A 523 45.55 -1.31 -27.72
N ARG A 524 46.25 -2.12 -26.93
CA ARG A 524 47.66 -1.92 -26.64
C ARG A 524 48.39 -3.22 -26.90
N ASP A 525 48.89 -3.30 -28.12
CA ASP A 525 50.01 -4.13 -28.52
C ASP A 525 51.18 -4.00 -27.52
N GLY A 526 51.75 -5.18 -27.18
CA GLY A 526 53.15 -5.45 -26.83
C GLY A 526 53.91 -4.53 -25.86
N ASP A 527 54.27 -5.05 -24.68
CA ASP A 527 55.63 -5.57 -24.43
C ASP A 527 55.78 -6.12 -23.00
N GLU A 528 56.53 -7.21 -22.87
CA GLU A 528 56.88 -7.89 -21.62
C GLU A 528 57.82 -7.05 -20.73
N LYS A 529 57.64 -7.14 -19.40
CA LYS A 529 58.73 -7.42 -18.44
C LYS A 529 58.23 -7.63 -17.00
N GLU A 530 58.74 -8.70 -16.40
CA GLU A 530 58.63 -9.08 -14.99
C GLU A 530 59.37 -8.09 -14.06
N SER A 531 58.84 -7.89 -12.84
CA SER A 531 59.63 -7.95 -11.59
C SER A 531 58.72 -7.87 -10.36
N ALA A 532 59.00 -8.73 -9.39
CA ALA A 532 58.35 -8.80 -8.08
C ALA A 532 59.09 -7.97 -7.00
N SER A 533 58.34 -7.29 -6.12
CA SER A 533 58.63 -6.97 -4.70
C SER A 533 57.52 -6.05 -4.17
N ASP A 534 56.66 -6.48 -3.25
CA ASP A 534 56.77 -6.43 -1.77
C ASP A 534 56.21 -5.12 -1.14
N SER A 535 55.22 -5.34 -0.26
CA SER A 535 54.60 -4.55 0.83
C SER A 535 54.43 -3.02 0.77
N SER A 536 53.20 -2.52 0.95
CA SER A 536 52.66 -1.99 2.23
C SER A 536 51.42 -1.10 2.05
N ASP A 537 50.43 -1.34 2.93
CA ASP A 537 49.32 -0.52 3.42
C ASP A 537 49.03 0.84 2.77
N LEU A 538 47.89 1.00 2.09
CA LEU A 538 47.11 2.26 2.05
C LEU A 538 45.62 1.99 1.70
N GLU A 539 44.77 2.18 2.71
CA GLU A 539 43.39 2.70 2.71
C GLU A 539 42.40 2.19 1.63
N GLU A 540 41.49 1.30 2.05
CA GLU A 540 40.26 0.98 1.31
C GLU A 540 39.28 2.16 1.36
N GLU A 541 39.28 2.97 0.31
CA GLU A 541 38.16 3.87 -0.02
C GLU A 541 36.88 3.03 -0.26
N PRO A 542 35.70 3.48 0.21
CA PRO A 542 34.47 2.73 0.05
C PRO A 542 34.09 2.69 -1.43
N LYS A 543 33.90 1.49 -1.97
CA LYS A 543 33.27 1.27 -3.27
C LYS A 543 31.90 1.94 -3.26
N GLU A 544 31.81 3.09 -3.91
CA GLU A 544 30.54 3.74 -4.20
C GLU A 544 29.64 2.72 -4.91
N GLU A 545 28.47 2.45 -4.32
CA GLU A 545 27.39 1.77 -5.00
C GLU A 545 27.11 2.55 -6.28
N ILE A 546 27.29 1.90 -7.44
CA ILE A 546 26.96 2.43 -8.74
C ILE A 546 25.43 2.59 -8.78
N VAL A 547 24.95 3.75 -8.35
CA VAL A 547 23.61 4.22 -8.66
C VAL A 547 23.58 4.36 -10.18
N PRO A 548 22.68 3.67 -10.90
CA PRO A 548 22.60 3.86 -12.33
C PRO A 548 22.32 5.34 -12.58
N VAL A 549 23.23 5.97 -13.29
CA VAL A 549 23.11 7.35 -13.77
C VAL A 549 21.77 7.45 -14.47
N VAL A 550 20.86 8.23 -13.87
CA VAL A 550 19.56 8.58 -14.43
C VAL A 550 19.86 9.34 -15.71
N THR A 551 19.90 8.63 -16.84
CA THR A 551 19.88 9.26 -18.14
C THR A 551 18.47 9.82 -18.32
N ASP A 552 18.41 11.14 -18.42
CA ASP A 552 17.20 11.95 -18.56
C ASP A 552 16.55 11.67 -19.94
N SER A 553 15.95 10.50 -20.09
CA SER A 553 15.11 10.15 -21.23
C SER A 553 13.68 10.60 -20.92
N GLN A 554 13.30 11.69 -21.58
CA GLN A 554 12.05 12.43 -21.43
C GLN A 554 10.79 11.59 -21.70
N ASN A 555 10.32 10.86 -20.70
CA ASN A 555 8.95 10.34 -20.66
C ASN A 555 8.25 10.85 -19.39
N SER A 556 7.88 12.14 -19.42
CA SER A 556 7.12 12.80 -18.34
C SER A 556 5.71 12.20 -18.11
N GLN A 557 5.37 11.12 -18.80
CA GLN A 557 4.04 10.47 -18.83
C GLN A 557 3.90 9.30 -17.84
N LEU A 558 4.99 8.80 -17.24
CA LEU A 558 4.97 7.66 -16.30
C LEU A 558 5.12 8.07 -14.82
N ILE A 559 4.72 9.29 -14.49
CA ILE A 559 4.65 9.77 -13.11
C ILE A 559 3.30 9.38 -12.52
N TYR A 560 3.31 8.80 -11.34
CA TYR A 560 2.13 8.33 -10.64
C TYR A 560 1.98 9.03 -9.29
N ASN A 561 0.77 9.47 -8.98
CA ASN A 561 0.44 10.12 -7.72
C ASN A 561 -0.22 9.11 -6.76
N LEU A 562 0.23 9.10 -5.51
CA LEU A 562 -0.37 8.27 -4.46
C LEU A 562 -1.82 8.72 -4.18
N LYS A 563 -2.76 7.78 -4.22
CA LYS A 563 -4.19 8.03 -3.97
C LYS A 563 -4.68 7.40 -2.68
N ALA A 564 -4.22 6.18 -2.37
CA ALA A 564 -4.58 5.50 -1.14
C ALA A 564 -3.50 4.53 -0.64
N VAL A 565 -3.53 4.28 0.66
CA VAL A 565 -2.68 3.33 1.38
C VAL A 565 -3.56 2.51 2.31
N ILE A 566 -3.53 1.19 2.17
CA ILE A 566 -4.12 0.28 3.16
C ILE A 566 -3.01 -0.15 4.11
N SER A 567 -3.23 -0.02 5.41
CA SER A 567 -2.31 -0.49 6.45
C SER A 567 -2.94 -1.61 7.25
N HIS A 568 -2.16 -2.66 7.52
CA HIS A 568 -2.56 -3.79 8.35
C HIS A 568 -1.79 -3.81 9.68
N TYR A 569 -2.51 -3.65 10.78
CA TYR A 569 -1.96 -3.74 12.13
C TYR A 569 -2.37 -5.04 12.80
N GLY A 570 -1.45 -5.70 13.49
CA GLY A 570 -1.68 -7.03 14.07
C GLY A 570 -0.70 -8.06 13.54
N THR A 571 -1.01 -9.33 13.77
CA THR A 571 -0.17 -10.47 13.41
C THR A 571 -0.51 -11.00 12.01
N HIS A 572 0.02 -12.18 11.66
CA HIS A 572 -0.36 -12.88 10.43
C HIS A 572 -1.82 -13.38 10.46
N ASN A 573 -2.32 -13.80 11.62
CA ASN A 573 -3.61 -14.50 11.72
C ASN A 573 -4.76 -13.58 12.14
N TYR A 574 -4.45 -12.43 12.72
CA TYR A 574 -5.45 -11.47 13.15
C TYR A 574 -4.91 -10.06 13.09
N GLY A 575 -5.81 -9.12 12.85
CA GLY A 575 -5.45 -7.72 12.85
C GLY A 575 -6.60 -6.79 12.51
N HIS A 576 -6.23 -5.59 12.11
CA HIS A 576 -7.14 -4.52 11.74
C HIS A 576 -6.60 -3.76 10.54
N TYR A 577 -7.44 -3.61 9.52
CA TYR A 577 -7.14 -2.83 8.34
C TYR A 577 -7.68 -1.41 8.48
N ILE A 578 -6.88 -0.45 8.05
CA ILE A 578 -7.30 0.94 7.89
C ILE A 578 -6.93 1.42 6.48
N CYS A 579 -7.60 2.48 6.03
CA CYS A 579 -7.29 3.13 4.76
C CYS A 579 -6.89 4.58 4.99
N TYR A 580 -5.73 4.99 4.48
CA TYR A 580 -5.44 6.38 4.17
C TYR A 580 -5.85 6.64 2.73
N ARG A 581 -6.54 7.74 2.46
CA ARG A 581 -6.90 8.10 1.08
C ARG A 581 -6.94 9.60 0.88
N ARG A 582 -6.64 10.03 -0.34
CA ARG A 582 -6.71 11.42 -0.76
C ARG A 582 -8.03 11.68 -1.50
N LEU A 583 -8.73 12.74 -1.13
CA LEU A 583 -9.92 13.21 -1.83
C LEU A 583 -10.13 14.71 -1.56
N ARG A 584 -10.42 15.49 -2.62
CA ARG A 584 -10.63 16.95 -2.56
C ARG A 584 -9.44 17.68 -1.92
N GLY A 585 -8.23 17.34 -2.37
CA GLY A 585 -6.98 17.89 -1.86
C GLY A 585 -6.53 17.42 -0.47
N SER A 586 -7.42 16.90 0.38
CA SER A 586 -7.09 16.45 1.75
C SER A 586 -6.78 14.96 1.84
N TRP A 587 -5.92 14.60 2.79
CA TRP A 587 -5.69 13.22 3.21
C TRP A 587 -6.58 12.86 4.39
N TRP A 588 -7.15 11.66 4.33
CA TRP A 588 -8.07 11.13 5.32
C TRP A 588 -7.56 9.79 5.81
N ARG A 589 -7.53 9.58 7.13
CA ARG A 589 -7.32 8.24 7.71
C ARG A 589 -8.70 7.72 8.15
N ILE A 590 -9.04 6.55 7.64
CA ILE A 590 -10.35 5.93 7.79
C ILE A 590 -10.16 4.56 8.42
N SER A 591 -10.82 4.36 9.55
CA SER A 591 -10.89 3.09 10.27
C SER A 591 -12.36 2.79 10.50
N ASP A 592 -12.94 1.99 9.59
CA ASP A 592 -14.37 1.68 9.58
C ASP A 592 -15.22 2.97 9.59
N GLU A 593 -16.04 3.19 10.61
CA GLU A 593 -16.90 4.37 10.75
C GLU A 593 -16.11 5.65 11.11
N SER A 594 -14.90 5.50 11.63
CA SER A 594 -14.09 6.62 12.11
C SER A 594 -13.28 7.26 10.99
N VAL A 595 -13.60 8.51 10.66
CA VAL A 595 -12.97 9.31 9.60
C VAL A 595 -12.36 10.57 10.20
N TYR A 596 -11.10 10.89 9.87
CA TYR A 596 -10.47 12.14 10.27
C TYR A 596 -9.40 12.57 9.27
N VAL A 597 -9.18 13.87 9.22
CA VAL A 597 -8.18 14.51 8.35
C VAL A 597 -6.79 14.26 8.93
N VAL A 598 -5.84 13.96 8.06
CA VAL A 598 -4.42 13.77 8.39
C VAL A 598 -3.54 14.51 7.40
N THR A 599 -2.28 14.74 7.76
CA THR A 599 -1.30 15.34 6.85
C THR A 599 -0.68 14.30 5.92
N GLU A 600 -0.20 14.70 4.75
CA GLU A 600 0.52 13.79 3.85
C GLU A 600 1.76 13.16 4.52
N ASN A 601 2.47 13.92 5.35
CA ASN A 601 3.62 13.43 6.10
C ASN A 601 3.26 12.28 7.06
N GLU A 602 2.06 12.33 7.67
CA GLU A 602 1.56 11.23 8.51
C GLU A 602 1.30 9.97 7.68
N VAL A 603 0.74 10.13 6.47
CA VAL A 603 0.49 9.02 5.54
C VAL A 603 1.80 8.37 5.10
N LEU A 604 2.78 9.16 4.68
CA LEU A 604 4.09 8.65 4.21
C LEU A 604 4.91 7.96 5.32
N LYS A 605 4.65 8.32 6.59
CA LYS A 605 5.26 7.69 7.78
C LYS A 605 4.40 6.58 8.38
N SER A 606 3.26 6.26 7.75
CA SER A 606 2.37 5.22 8.26
C SER A 606 3.07 3.87 8.28
N GLN A 607 2.86 3.12 9.36
CA GLN A 607 3.40 1.77 9.52
C GLN A 607 2.41 0.72 9.01
N GLY A 608 2.93 -0.48 8.76
CA GLY A 608 2.09 -1.62 8.38
C GLY A 608 1.52 -1.51 6.96
N THR A 609 2.13 -0.72 6.08
CA THR A 609 1.77 -0.56 4.66
C THR A 609 1.54 -1.93 4.01
N PHE A 610 0.32 -2.20 3.59
CA PHE A 610 -0.12 -3.48 3.06
C PHE A 610 -0.42 -3.39 1.56
N MET A 611 -1.19 -2.37 1.15
CA MET A 611 -1.44 -2.07 -0.26
C MET A 611 -1.28 -0.58 -0.54
N LEU A 612 -0.77 -0.23 -1.71
CA LEU A 612 -0.59 1.12 -2.21
C LEU A 612 -1.35 1.26 -3.52
N PHE A 613 -2.08 2.36 -3.68
CA PHE A 613 -2.81 2.70 -4.88
C PHE A 613 -2.25 4.00 -5.45
N TYR A 614 -1.68 3.90 -6.63
CA TYR A 614 -1.07 4.98 -7.39
C TYR A 614 -1.86 5.19 -8.67
N GLU A 615 -2.04 6.42 -9.09
CA GLU A 615 -2.76 6.76 -10.32
C GLU A 615 -1.88 7.62 -11.21
N MET A 616 -1.88 7.30 -12.51
CA MET A 616 -1.10 8.03 -13.50
C MET A 616 -1.47 9.52 -13.48
N ASP A 617 -0.47 10.40 -13.52
CA ASP A 617 -0.67 11.84 -13.58
C ASP A 617 -1.18 12.24 -14.98
N ASP A 618 -2.48 12.51 -15.09
CA ASP A 618 -3.12 13.00 -16.31
C ASP A 618 -2.97 14.52 -16.48
N GLY A 619 -2.24 15.19 -15.59
CA GLY A 619 -2.05 16.64 -15.55
C GLY A 619 -3.30 17.40 -15.08
N HIS A 620 -4.37 16.71 -14.71
CA HIS A 620 -5.59 17.35 -14.23
C HIS A 620 -5.40 17.89 -12.81
N LYS A 621 -5.63 19.20 -12.64
CA LYS A 621 -5.65 19.83 -11.32
C LYS A 621 -7.09 19.94 -10.83
N GLU A 622 -7.37 19.36 -9.66
CA GLU A 622 -8.67 19.56 -8.99
C GLU A 622 -8.89 21.05 -8.72
N THR A 623 -10.10 21.54 -9.02
CA THR A 623 -10.52 22.89 -8.64
C THR A 623 -10.95 22.87 -7.18
N LEU A 624 -10.16 23.48 -6.31
CA LEU A 624 -10.36 23.50 -4.86
C LEU A 624 -10.49 24.94 -4.37
N GLN A 625 -11.19 25.12 -3.26
CA GLN A 625 -11.30 26.39 -2.56
C GLN A 625 -10.15 26.52 -1.56
N ASP A 626 -9.28 27.49 -1.78
CA ASP A 626 -8.17 27.78 -0.87
C ASP A 626 -8.65 28.50 0.40
N LEU A 627 -7.90 28.33 1.49
CA LEU A 627 -8.07 29.12 2.70
C LEU A 627 -7.43 30.48 2.45
N THR A 628 -8.19 31.57 2.57
CA THR A 628 -7.63 32.93 2.49
C THR A 628 -7.01 33.32 3.83
N ASP A 629 -5.90 34.04 3.82
CA ASP A 629 -5.18 34.44 5.03
C ASP A 629 -6.09 35.19 6.05
N ASP A 630 -7.02 36.00 5.54
CA ASP A 630 -8.03 36.72 6.35
C ASP A 630 -8.97 35.80 7.16
N GLU A 631 -9.25 34.59 6.66
CA GLU A 631 -10.11 33.60 7.34
C GLU A 631 -9.35 32.87 8.46
N SER A 632 -8.04 32.70 8.32
CA SER A 632 -7.18 32.17 9.38
C SER A 632 -6.98 33.17 10.52
N GLU A 633 -6.73 34.45 10.19
CA GLU A 633 -6.45 35.50 11.18
C GLU A 633 -7.68 35.84 12.03
N LYS A 634 -8.88 35.93 11.41
CA LYS A 634 -10.13 36.19 12.14
C LYS A 634 -10.42 35.14 13.22
N GLU A 635 -10.12 33.87 12.96
CA GLU A 635 -10.30 32.81 13.95
C GLU A 635 -9.26 32.89 15.08
N ASP A 636 -8.00 33.19 14.77
CA ASP A 636 -6.94 33.29 15.78
C ASP A 636 -7.16 34.50 16.70
N VAL A 637 -7.64 35.63 16.17
CA VAL A 637 -8.07 36.78 16.99
C VAL A 637 -9.23 36.40 17.92
N THR A 638 -10.23 35.66 17.44
CA THR A 638 -11.33 35.20 18.31
C THR A 638 -10.89 34.18 19.37
N LYS A 639 -9.75 33.49 19.17
CA LYS A 639 -9.16 32.57 20.17
C LYS A 639 -8.43 33.32 21.27
N GLU A 640 -7.63 34.33 20.93
CA GLU A 640 -6.98 35.19 21.94
C GLU A 640 -8.02 35.83 22.85
N VAL A 641 -9.09 36.42 22.27
CA VAL A 641 -10.17 37.03 23.04
C VAL A 641 -10.87 36.02 23.97
N LYS A 642 -11.05 34.77 23.55
CA LYS A 642 -11.65 33.72 24.40
C LYS A 642 -10.70 33.20 25.49
N ALA A 643 -9.41 33.09 25.19
CA ALA A 643 -8.40 32.67 26.16
C ALA A 643 -8.22 33.74 27.25
N ASP A 644 -8.18 35.01 26.87
CA ASP A 644 -8.09 36.15 27.79
C ASP A 644 -9.33 36.23 28.70
N ASN A 645 -10.53 36.01 28.15
CA ASN A 645 -11.76 35.96 28.94
C ASN A 645 -11.79 34.76 29.91
N LEU A 646 -11.23 33.61 29.53
CA LEU A 646 -11.13 32.44 30.42
C LEU A 646 -10.08 32.65 31.51
N LEU A 647 -8.97 33.32 31.19
CA LEU A 647 -7.93 33.70 32.15
C LEU A 647 -8.47 34.70 33.17
N LEU A 648 -9.25 35.69 32.72
CA LEU A 648 -9.92 36.66 33.58
C LEU A 648 -10.90 35.97 34.53
N LEU A 649 -11.66 34.98 34.06
CA LEU A 649 -12.56 34.18 34.88
C LEU A 649 -11.81 33.35 35.93
N LEU A 650 -10.64 32.80 35.58
CA LEU A 650 -9.78 32.04 36.49
C LEU A 650 -9.13 32.94 37.56
N VAL A 651 -8.70 34.15 37.19
CA VAL A 651 -8.15 35.14 38.14
C VAL A 651 -9.22 35.56 39.15
N LEU A 652 -10.44 35.86 38.69
CA LEU A 652 -11.57 36.20 39.57
C LEU A 652 -11.96 35.06 40.52
N LEU A 653 -11.81 33.80 40.11
CA LEU A 653 -12.06 32.63 40.97
C LEU A 653 -10.94 32.39 41.99
N MET A 654 -9.70 32.80 41.69
CA MET A 654 -8.58 32.71 42.63
C MET A 654 -8.60 33.83 43.68
N GLU A 655 -9.17 34.99 43.35
CA GLU A 655 -9.36 36.11 44.28
C GLU A 655 -10.54 35.90 45.24
N ALA A 656 -11.38 34.89 45.01
CA ALA A 656 -12.57 34.59 45.81
C ALA A 656 -12.31 33.74 47.08
N ASP A 657 -11.07 33.38 47.40
CA ASP A 657 -10.74 32.49 48.54
C ASP A 657 -10.34 33.24 49.84
N GLU A 658 -10.55 34.57 49.90
CA GLU A 658 -10.52 35.31 51.16
C GLU A 658 -11.94 35.70 51.56
N GLY A 659 -12.51 34.91 52.48
CA GLY A 659 -13.93 34.89 52.81
C GLY A 659 -14.65 36.23 52.92
N LYS A 660 -15.60 36.45 52.02
CA LYS A 660 -16.78 37.33 52.14
C LYS A 660 -17.95 36.74 51.33
N GLU A 661 -19.16 37.01 51.81
CA GLU A 661 -20.43 36.38 51.42
C GLU A 661 -20.71 36.29 49.90
N VAL A 662 -21.06 35.07 49.48
CA VAL A 662 -21.46 34.68 48.13
C VAL A 662 -22.95 35.00 47.95
N ASP A 663 -23.28 36.21 47.50
CA ASP A 663 -24.59 36.52 46.89
C ASP A 663 -24.60 37.78 45.99
N LYS A 664 -23.50 38.56 45.91
CA LYS A 664 -23.41 39.76 45.06
C LYS A 664 -22.54 39.65 43.82
N VAL A 665 -21.85 38.52 43.61
CA VAL A 665 -20.95 38.34 42.45
C VAL A 665 -21.68 37.77 41.23
N SER A 666 -22.89 37.22 41.39
CA SER A 666 -23.65 36.61 40.26
C SER A 666 -24.40 37.63 39.39
N GLU A 667 -24.74 38.81 39.91
CA GLU A 667 -25.42 39.88 39.15
C GLU A 667 -24.44 40.67 38.26
N ASP A 668 -23.23 40.97 38.75
CA ASP A 668 -22.25 41.75 37.96
C ASP A 668 -21.63 40.94 36.80
N VAL A 669 -21.45 39.62 36.97
CA VAL A 669 -20.97 38.74 35.88
C VAL A 669 -22.03 38.52 34.80
N SER A 670 -23.32 38.50 35.18
CA SER A 670 -24.43 38.39 34.22
C SER A 670 -24.61 39.67 33.38
N ASN A 671 -24.40 40.85 33.97
CA ASN A 671 -24.50 42.12 33.25
C ASN A 671 -23.33 42.34 32.28
N THR A 672 -22.12 41.90 32.62
CA THR A 672 -20.93 42.03 31.75
C THR A 672 -21.01 41.12 30.52
N LEU A 673 -21.58 39.91 30.65
CA LEU A 673 -21.81 39.00 29.52
C LEU A 673 -22.93 39.46 28.58
N LEU A 674 -23.92 40.22 29.09
CA LEU A 674 -25.02 40.78 28.30
C LEU A 674 -24.63 42.03 27.50
N GLU A 675 -23.67 42.85 27.97
CA GLU A 675 -23.19 44.01 27.19
C GLU A 675 -22.33 43.59 25.99
N THR A 676 -21.52 42.52 26.09
CA THR A 676 -20.75 41.99 24.95
C THR A 676 -21.59 41.32 23.85
N ALA A 677 -22.85 41.00 24.13
CA ALA A 677 -23.77 40.38 23.17
C ALA A 677 -24.63 41.40 22.38
N SER A 678 -24.46 42.71 22.62
CA SER A 678 -25.33 43.76 22.08
C SER A 678 -24.67 44.74 21.08
N SER A 679 -23.41 44.52 20.71
CA SER A 679 -22.71 45.34 19.71
C SER A 679 -22.32 44.56 18.45
N ASP A 680 -23.31 44.00 17.77
CA ASP A 680 -23.21 43.71 16.33
C ASP A 680 -24.59 43.95 15.68
N SER A 681 -24.90 45.22 15.46
CA SER A 681 -25.96 45.65 14.56
C SER A 681 -25.39 46.66 13.55
N ASN A 682 -25.18 46.19 12.33
CA ASN A 682 -25.23 46.91 11.05
C ASN A 682 -24.95 45.87 9.95
N SER A 683 -25.96 45.31 9.28
CA SER A 683 -26.65 45.85 8.09
C SER A 683 -25.73 46.06 6.86
N ASP A 684 -26.19 45.41 5.78
CA ASP A 684 -25.84 45.60 4.36
C ASP A 684 -24.62 44.83 3.78
N LEU A 685 -24.91 43.73 3.06
CA LEU A 685 -24.58 43.53 1.63
C LEU A 685 -24.85 42.07 1.17
N PHE A 686 -26.05 41.80 0.67
CA PHE A 686 -26.30 40.73 -0.31
C PHE A 686 -27.32 41.23 -1.35
N PRO A 687 -26.98 41.32 -2.65
CA PRO A 687 -27.97 41.53 -3.68
C PRO A 687 -28.56 40.19 -4.14
N ASN A 688 -29.89 40.10 -4.01
CA ASN A 688 -30.86 39.35 -4.82
C ASN A 688 -30.38 38.16 -5.67
N ALA A 689 -30.80 36.96 -5.28
CA ALA A 689 -31.16 35.90 -6.22
C ALA A 689 -32.50 35.27 -5.79
N GLN A 690 -33.52 35.50 -6.60
CA GLN A 690 -34.87 34.97 -6.43
C GLN A 690 -34.88 33.44 -6.47
N PHE A 691 -35.31 32.80 -5.38
CA PHE A 691 -35.76 31.42 -5.38
C PHE A 691 -37.29 31.40 -5.53
N ASN A 692 -37.77 30.86 -6.66
CA ASN A 692 -39.17 30.55 -6.88
C ASN A 692 -39.57 29.31 -6.06
N MET A 693 -40.63 29.47 -5.26
CA MET A 693 -41.36 28.37 -4.62
C MET A 693 -42.32 27.74 -5.63
N GLY A 694 -42.39 26.40 -5.61
CA GLY A 694 -43.50 25.65 -6.20
C GLY A 694 -43.06 24.29 -6.73
N GLU A 695 -43.23 23.24 -5.94
CA GLU A 695 -44.35 22.30 -6.11
C GLU A 695 -44.18 21.08 -5.18
N ASP A 696 -45.17 20.92 -4.32
CA ASP A 696 -45.44 19.74 -3.51
C ASP A 696 -45.60 18.49 -4.36
N ARG A 697 -45.13 17.34 -3.85
CA ARG A 697 -45.86 16.07 -3.99
C ARG A 697 -45.43 15.01 -2.97
N ALA A 698 -46.22 14.98 -1.91
CA ALA A 698 -46.92 13.83 -1.33
C ALA A 698 -46.20 12.47 -1.26
N TYR A 699 -45.92 12.09 -0.01
CA TYR A 699 -45.81 10.71 0.46
C TYR A 699 -47.12 9.94 0.27
N HIS A 700 -47.03 8.70 -0.20
CA HIS A 700 -47.96 7.63 0.17
C HIS A 700 -47.24 6.28 0.13
N VAL A 701 -47.29 5.60 1.29
CA VAL A 701 -47.29 4.15 1.61
C VAL A 701 -46.30 3.25 0.88
#